data_AF-A0ABD6E776-F1
#
_entry.id   AF-A0ABD6E776-F1
#
_cell.length_a   1.000
_cell.length_b   1.000
_cell.length_c   1.000
_cell.angle_alpha   90.00
_cell.angle_beta   90.00
_cell.angle_gamma   90.00
#
_symmetry.space_group_name_H-M   'P 1'
#
loop_
_entity.id
_entity.type
_entity.pdbx_description
1 polymer ?
#
loop_
_entity_poly.entity_id
_entity_poly.type
_entity_poly.pdbx_seq_one_letter_code
_entity_poly.pdbx_strand_id
1 'polypeptide(L)'
;MLKRPTALGIILLFLISSLSSMAIGSNNESIKPSNDTVDGPMDSPWPTFGHDNRHTGRSPYNTFDNPGTIKWKFWINNSHFDASAVIDNDDIIYIPGGSFYALNPNGTLKWKKEHIWFQDTCPVIDENGIIYSSNPMRTDPYLWALYPNGTTKWKVKFDASIKSSPIIGEDGTIYFSTFDENAKFYAINPNGTIKWSYDADFFSQSSPAIGDDGTIYFASHVSLFAFYPNGTLKWELKLGYKNFVFLGQLTIGDDGIIYIPRSGDGSHLHAVYPNGTLKWKIKLELGINTAPNIGSDGTIYIGGGRFYAINPNGTIKWIYQDWDNYEYEFKSRSNAISADGIIYSVISDSGGWGGNLIALNPNGTLRWRKTISSIWDQRFSPIIGSDGTVYVGSSNLEGGYTFGEFFAFGRVENNTPPDKPEINGPSPARVREEQNYTFIVNDIDSDEVYLWADWGDDTNTSWIGVYKSGEEIILQHTWNKRGSYTISAKVKDMHDVEGEWTTLEVSMPKSNIQDMSNNIIYVDDDGGADYTRIQDAIDNANEGDTIYVFNGTYNENIIVDKSVYITGENSQMTIIDGAAYEFVVTVLNDYVTINGFTITNDADGSPCLDYPEVYPGIRLLDVNNCTISENILEVDWGGIQIDNSLDCIIFNNNINSRLGSSINIQNSYAIRLLNNIFYNCYSGMIIRDSTYLRILNNNFDRNGITLRGSNIDHWNTHDISNNTKNGKPIYYYKNTNNISITSDAGQILLANCSYISIKNITFTDIHNDFEAYSSHDLIQLGFSSYCTIHNNYISIDYIESSIYLYDCTHSNISDNLICTEKLGDTGIEIICCTNNSIYNNSILNYYLGIRVLNSNHNNIKCNNIVSIMQDIYLLSSSNNTLYKNDNIRNFIIYNSIDNSILKNHFSELYIYSSSRNIICNNSENRCITLYDSSYITLIGNNFPSGGGIIITGESEEFWNTHTMVQNYIYGKKIEYFSNIQNKIVSEEAGQVILANASNILIRNLSINSVRRPVQIGFSSHNIIDDNTLIGSEDCGIYIFSSENNVVSNNSMSGTGSTAVAAFYSMSNHIQDNSFMDNFMGVLLRYSEKNRIMKNNFQSNIIHAEFHYTAAKSDNKWIQNYWDDWVGFGPKLISGTIYPKFLSNGFWWPNFDWNPAEEPFDIPTRSVKIE
;
A
#
# COMPACT_ATOMS: atom_id res chain seq x y z
N MET A 1 -24.12 73.46 -33.85
CA MET A 1 -24.96 73.56 -32.63
C MET A 1 -24.10 72.98 -31.50
N LEU A 2 -23.82 73.68 -30.40
CA LEU A 2 -24.70 73.97 -29.25
C LEU A 2 -25.24 72.64 -28.64
N LYS A 3 -25.01 72.32 -27.35
CA LYS A 3 -24.48 73.16 -26.26
C LYS A 3 -23.81 72.36 -25.11
N ARG A 4 -22.83 73.00 -24.46
CA ARG A 4 -22.25 72.75 -23.11
C ARG A 4 -23.35 72.66 -22.01
N PRO A 5 -23.11 72.03 -20.83
CA PRO A 5 -22.21 72.56 -19.75
C PRO A 5 -21.44 71.48 -18.92
N THR A 6 -20.48 71.71 -17.99
CA THR A 6 -19.51 72.78 -17.54
C THR A 6 -18.46 72.09 -16.63
N ALA A 7 -17.18 72.47 -16.44
CA ALA A 7 -16.56 73.66 -15.80
C ALA A 7 -17.04 73.95 -14.34
N LEU A 8 -16.29 74.43 -13.33
CA LEU A 8 -14.87 74.86 -13.08
C LEU A 8 -14.61 74.68 -11.53
N GLY A 9 -13.50 74.94 -10.81
CA GLY A 9 -12.14 75.53 -10.95
C GLY A 9 -11.28 75.18 -9.70
N ILE A 10 -9.97 75.47 -9.51
CA ILE A 10 -9.11 76.70 -9.55
C ILE A 10 -8.88 77.36 -8.14
N ILE A 11 -7.59 77.72 -7.83
CA ILE A 11 -7.09 78.64 -6.74
C ILE A 11 -7.02 78.07 -5.28
N LEU A 12 -6.08 78.40 -4.35
CA LEU A 12 -5.02 79.45 -4.20
C LEU A 12 -3.64 78.93 -3.64
N LEU A 13 -2.68 79.85 -3.39
CA LEU A 13 -1.22 79.79 -3.22
C LEU A 13 -0.59 79.52 -1.81
N PHE A 14 0.67 78.98 -1.83
CA PHE A 14 1.89 79.33 -1.04
C PHE A 14 1.87 79.14 0.51
N LEU A 15 2.95 79.17 1.31
CA LEU A 15 4.42 79.45 1.23
C LEU A 15 5.10 78.61 2.36
N ILE A 16 6.13 77.76 2.21
CA ILE A 16 7.55 77.91 1.78
C ILE A 16 8.51 78.54 2.84
N SER A 17 9.72 77.96 2.95
CA SER A 17 10.95 78.44 3.64
C SER A 17 11.05 78.26 5.16
N SER A 18 12.23 78.10 5.81
CA SER A 18 13.66 78.06 5.39
C SER A 18 14.46 77.19 6.42
N LEU A 19 15.77 76.85 6.36
CA LEU A 19 17.01 77.26 5.64
C LEU A 19 17.77 75.98 5.18
N SER A 20 18.56 75.85 4.09
CA SER A 20 19.90 76.41 3.72
C SER A 20 20.98 76.32 4.82
N SER A 21 22.26 75.95 4.62
CA SER A 21 23.11 75.52 3.48
C SER A 21 24.40 74.87 4.06
N MET A 22 25.30 74.15 3.37
CA MET A 22 26.34 74.65 2.42
C MET A 22 27.26 73.48 1.93
N ALA A 23 28.15 73.73 0.95
CA ALA A 23 29.14 72.77 0.40
C ALA A 23 30.40 72.60 1.30
N ILE A 24 31.47 71.81 1.05
CA ILE A 24 32.23 71.38 -0.16
C ILE A 24 32.95 70.04 0.19
N GLY A 25 33.28 69.07 -0.69
CA GLY A 25 33.16 68.91 -2.15
C GLY A 25 34.50 68.66 -2.89
N SER A 26 34.74 67.50 -3.55
CA SER A 26 36.05 67.21 -4.19
C SER A 26 36.02 66.36 -5.48
N ASN A 27 36.70 66.88 -6.51
CA ASN A 27 37.29 66.25 -7.71
C ASN A 27 36.40 65.46 -8.70
N ASN A 28 36.47 65.88 -9.97
CA ASN A 28 35.85 65.23 -11.13
C ASN A 28 36.75 64.16 -11.74
N GLU A 29 36.15 63.17 -12.41
CA GLU A 29 36.54 62.84 -13.78
C GLU A 29 35.29 62.58 -14.65
N SER A 30 35.44 62.32 -15.95
CA SER A 30 34.41 62.66 -16.95
C SER A 30 33.17 61.74 -17.01
N ILE A 31 31.99 62.36 -16.97
CA ILE A 31 30.68 61.69 -17.13
C ILE A 31 30.41 61.30 -18.60
N LYS A 32 30.06 60.03 -18.82
CA LYS A 32 29.06 59.63 -19.83
C LYS A 32 27.74 59.31 -19.11
N PRO A 33 26.56 59.56 -19.70
CA PRO A 33 25.30 59.10 -19.12
C PRO A 33 25.19 57.58 -19.29
N SER A 34 25.07 56.87 -18.17
CA SER A 34 24.57 55.49 -18.15
C SER A 34 23.05 55.51 -18.11
N ASN A 35 22.42 54.85 -19.08
CA ASN A 35 21.15 54.18 -18.82
C ASN A 35 21.41 52.96 -17.92
N ASP A 36 20.39 52.14 -17.73
CA ASP A 36 20.42 50.81 -17.10
C ASP A 36 20.08 50.85 -15.60
N THR A 37 18.79 51.00 -15.33
CA THR A 37 18.10 50.27 -14.26
C THR A 37 17.39 49.10 -14.93
N VAL A 38 17.83 47.88 -14.64
CA VAL A 38 17.12 46.68 -15.05
C VAL A 38 16.02 46.42 -13.98
N ASP A 39 15.00 45.62 -14.31
CA ASP A 39 13.90 45.25 -13.39
C ASP A 39 13.82 43.70 -13.24
N GLY A 40 14.92 43.00 -13.57
CA GLY A 40 14.99 41.56 -13.79
C GLY A 40 15.04 40.71 -12.51
N PRO A 41 15.25 39.39 -12.64
CA PRO A 41 15.40 38.50 -11.48
C PRO A 41 16.63 38.90 -10.64
N MET A 42 16.53 38.81 -9.32
CA MET A 42 17.68 39.05 -8.45
C MET A 42 18.76 37.97 -8.64
N ASP A 43 20.02 38.37 -8.78
CA ASP A 43 21.18 37.48 -8.61
C ASP A 43 21.49 37.39 -7.10
N SER A 44 21.10 36.29 -6.43
CA SER A 44 21.23 36.07 -4.98
C SER A 44 21.37 34.58 -4.64
N PRO A 45 21.53 34.17 -3.36
CA PRO A 45 21.73 32.76 -3.01
C PRO A 45 20.57 31.83 -3.35
N TRP A 46 19.32 32.32 -3.35
CA TRP A 46 18.16 31.56 -3.81
C TRP A 46 16.96 32.45 -4.20
N PRO A 47 17.00 33.17 -5.34
CA PRO A 47 16.04 34.21 -5.69
C PRO A 47 14.66 33.72 -6.13
N THR A 48 14.55 32.46 -6.57
CA THR A 48 13.34 31.90 -7.18
C THR A 48 13.22 30.38 -6.97
N PHE A 49 12.10 29.79 -7.39
CA PHE A 49 11.91 28.35 -7.40
C PHE A 49 13.01 27.64 -8.20
N GLY A 50 13.57 26.55 -7.67
CA GLY A 50 14.64 25.81 -8.37
C GLY A 50 15.91 26.65 -8.61
N HIS A 51 16.21 27.60 -7.72
CA HIS A 51 17.34 28.54 -7.74
C HIS A 51 17.33 29.57 -8.89
N ASP A 52 17.17 29.15 -10.14
CA ASP A 52 17.26 30.02 -11.32
C ASP A 52 16.02 29.93 -12.22
N ASN A 53 15.92 30.86 -13.19
CA ASN A 53 14.86 30.89 -14.20
C ASN A 53 14.76 29.63 -15.07
N ARG A 54 15.75 28.73 -15.02
CA ARG A 54 15.79 27.44 -15.73
C ARG A 54 15.43 26.26 -14.82
N HIS A 55 15.16 26.53 -13.53
CA HIS A 55 14.90 25.58 -12.45
C HIS A 55 16.01 24.54 -12.20
N THR A 56 17.28 24.87 -12.44
CA THR A 56 18.37 23.89 -12.33
C THR A 56 18.49 23.27 -10.92
N GLY A 57 18.12 24.01 -9.87
CA GLY A 57 18.34 23.68 -8.46
C GLY A 57 19.80 23.84 -8.01
N ARG A 58 20.67 24.42 -8.84
CA ARG A 58 22.11 24.49 -8.61
C ARG A 58 22.51 25.82 -7.95
N SER A 59 22.81 25.76 -6.65
CA SER A 59 23.42 26.88 -5.92
C SER A 59 24.88 27.12 -6.34
N PRO A 60 25.36 28.37 -6.36
CA PRO A 60 26.78 28.69 -6.51
C PRO A 60 27.60 28.47 -5.23
N TYR A 61 26.98 28.10 -4.09
CA TYR A 61 27.64 27.92 -2.81
C TYR A 61 27.95 26.44 -2.50
N ASN A 62 29.11 26.19 -1.88
CA ASN A 62 29.54 24.85 -1.47
C ASN A 62 28.94 24.50 -0.11
N THR A 63 28.66 23.21 0.11
CA THR A 63 28.15 22.69 1.40
C THR A 63 29.00 21.53 1.93
N PHE A 64 30.22 21.33 1.42
CA PHE A 64 31.13 20.26 1.83
C PHE A 64 31.32 20.17 3.35
N ASP A 65 31.55 21.31 4.02
CA ASP A 65 31.75 21.39 5.47
C ASP A 65 30.42 21.42 6.27
N ASN A 66 29.27 21.11 5.65
CA ASN A 66 27.96 21.06 6.30
C ASN A 66 27.68 19.65 6.89
N PRO A 67 27.71 19.49 8.23
CA PRO A 67 27.52 18.19 8.88
C PRO A 67 26.03 17.83 9.11
N GLY A 68 25.08 18.69 8.73
CA GLY A 68 23.66 18.51 9.03
C GLY A 68 23.28 18.82 10.47
N THR A 69 24.11 19.57 11.22
CA THR A 69 23.79 20.08 12.57
C THR A 69 22.78 21.22 12.49
N ILE A 70 21.86 21.32 13.45
CA ILE A 70 20.88 22.42 13.51
C ILE A 70 21.57 23.69 14.04
N LYS A 71 21.64 24.73 13.20
CA LYS A 71 22.09 26.08 13.61
C LYS A 71 21.00 26.82 14.38
N TRP A 72 19.75 26.68 13.93
CA TRP A 72 18.56 27.21 14.58
C TRP A 72 17.29 26.60 13.96
N LYS A 73 16.15 26.75 14.65
CA LYS A 73 14.81 26.48 14.11
C LYS A 73 13.84 27.62 14.42
N PHE A 74 12.90 27.88 13.51
CA PHE A 74 11.88 28.93 13.64
C PHE A 74 10.46 28.34 13.60
N TRP A 75 9.61 28.77 14.52
CA TRP A 75 8.24 28.29 14.69
C TRP A 75 7.24 29.08 13.84
N ILE A 76 6.39 28.38 13.08
CA ILE A 76 5.43 28.99 12.16
C ILE A 76 3.99 28.65 12.57
N ASN A 77 3.29 29.70 13.02
CA ASN A 77 1.91 29.58 13.52
C ASN A 77 0.89 29.39 12.38
N ASN A 78 0.00 28.43 12.57
CA ASN A 78 -1.14 28.01 11.74
C ASN A 78 -0.84 27.37 10.36
N SER A 79 -1.42 26.17 10.20
CA SER A 79 -1.78 25.45 8.96
C SER A 79 -0.68 24.72 8.17
N HIS A 80 -1.12 23.71 7.40
CA HIS A 80 -0.31 22.91 6.47
C HIS A 80 0.62 23.78 5.62
N PHE A 81 1.86 23.33 5.51
CA PHE A 81 2.95 24.05 4.85
C PHE A 81 3.51 23.22 3.70
N ASP A 82 3.52 23.81 2.51
CA ASP A 82 3.75 23.10 1.24
C ASP A 82 4.53 23.98 0.23
N ALA A 83 5.06 25.10 0.71
CA ALA A 83 5.62 26.18 -0.08
C ALA A 83 7.12 26.33 0.18
N SER A 84 7.89 26.68 -0.86
CA SER A 84 9.35 26.83 -0.78
C SER A 84 9.73 28.29 -0.50
N ALA A 85 10.77 28.51 0.30
CA ALA A 85 11.29 29.84 0.63
C ALA A 85 12.33 30.34 -0.40
N VAL A 86 12.72 31.61 -0.28
CA VAL A 86 13.75 32.29 -1.11
C VAL A 86 14.68 33.13 -0.23
N ILE A 87 15.86 33.48 -0.75
CA ILE A 87 16.94 34.20 -0.04
C ILE A 87 17.40 35.39 -0.89
N ASP A 88 17.41 36.61 -0.33
CA ASP A 88 17.97 37.80 -0.98
C ASP A 88 19.49 37.99 -0.74
N ASN A 89 20.06 39.06 -1.29
CA ASN A 89 21.49 39.39 -1.15
C ASN A 89 21.95 39.85 0.24
N ASP A 90 21.01 40.08 1.18
CA ASP A 90 21.32 40.30 2.60
C ASP A 90 21.17 38.98 3.41
N ASP A 91 21.12 37.82 2.73
CA ASP A 91 20.79 36.47 3.23
C ASP A 91 19.43 36.40 3.98
N ILE A 92 18.48 37.27 3.62
CA ILE A 92 17.17 37.35 4.28
C ILE A 92 16.24 36.30 3.69
N ILE A 93 15.69 35.46 4.56
CA ILE A 93 14.92 34.27 4.18
C ILE A 93 13.44 34.63 4.19
N TYR A 94 12.80 34.61 3.02
CA TYR A 94 11.38 34.92 2.88
C TYR A 94 10.55 33.64 2.75
N ILE A 95 9.65 33.44 3.71
CA ILE A 95 8.90 32.19 3.89
C ILE A 95 7.40 32.42 3.62
N PRO A 96 6.84 31.90 2.51
CA PRO A 96 5.39 31.86 2.26
C PRO A 96 4.69 30.84 3.16
N GLY A 97 3.51 31.15 3.70
CA GLY A 97 2.71 30.23 4.51
C GLY A 97 1.32 30.76 4.85
N GLY A 98 0.70 30.28 5.94
CA GLY A 98 -0.50 30.90 6.55
C GLY A 98 -0.30 32.36 7.01
N SER A 99 0.94 32.83 6.97
CA SER A 99 1.37 34.23 6.94
C SER A 99 2.69 34.30 6.17
N PHE A 100 3.08 35.49 5.70
CA PHE A 100 4.38 35.66 5.03
C PHE A 100 5.41 36.19 6.04
N TYR A 101 6.54 35.51 6.17
CA TYR A 101 7.60 35.83 7.13
C TYR A 101 8.87 36.26 6.41
N ALA A 102 9.65 37.14 7.04
CA ALA A 102 11.04 37.39 6.67
C ALA A 102 11.92 37.15 7.90
N LEU A 103 12.92 36.28 7.78
CA LEU A 103 13.90 35.98 8.84
C LEU A 103 15.27 36.53 8.45
N ASN A 104 16.03 36.98 9.45
CA ASN A 104 17.46 37.25 9.30
C ASN A 104 18.24 35.91 9.25
N PRO A 105 19.52 35.87 8.81
CA PRO A 105 20.29 34.64 8.65
C PRO A 105 20.48 33.81 9.94
N ASN A 106 20.30 34.46 11.10
CA ASN A 106 20.35 33.85 12.43
C ASN A 106 18.97 33.38 12.96
N GLY A 107 17.96 33.26 12.10
CA GLY A 107 16.62 32.77 12.45
C GLY A 107 15.72 33.79 13.16
N THR A 108 16.22 34.97 13.49
CA THR A 108 15.41 36.01 14.14
C THR A 108 14.42 36.65 13.17
N LEU A 109 13.19 36.89 13.62
CA LEU A 109 12.12 37.49 12.82
C LEU A 109 12.43 38.95 12.46
N LYS A 110 12.60 39.24 11.17
CA LYS A 110 12.77 40.60 10.61
C LYS A 110 11.43 41.31 10.50
N TRP A 111 10.42 40.64 9.94
CA TRP A 111 9.02 41.07 9.93
C TRP A 111 8.06 39.91 9.60
N LYS A 112 6.77 40.09 9.92
CA LYS A 112 5.68 39.16 9.57
C LYS A 112 4.52 39.92 8.93
N LYS A 113 3.83 39.30 7.97
CA LYS A 113 2.61 39.79 7.33
C LYS A 113 1.46 38.80 7.54
N GLU A 114 0.55 39.17 8.43
CA GLU A 114 -0.62 38.39 8.85
C GLU A 114 -1.67 38.19 7.75
N HIS A 115 -2.48 37.13 7.90
CA HIS A 115 -3.72 36.89 7.15
C HIS A 115 -3.60 36.86 5.61
N ILE A 116 -2.51 36.30 5.09
CA ILE A 116 -2.42 35.96 3.67
C ILE A 116 -1.96 34.51 3.56
N TRP A 117 -2.84 33.66 3.03
CA TRP A 117 -2.65 32.23 2.90
C TRP A 117 -1.84 31.94 1.63
N PHE A 118 -0.51 31.86 1.77
CA PHE A 118 0.42 31.48 0.71
C PHE A 118 0.79 29.99 0.86
N GLN A 119 0.04 29.11 0.20
CA GLN A 119 0.36 27.68 0.08
C GLN A 119 0.83 27.36 -1.35
N ASP A 120 1.33 26.14 -1.57
CA ASP A 120 1.66 25.54 -2.89
C ASP A 120 2.66 26.25 -3.82
N THR A 121 3.07 27.48 -3.56
CA THR A 121 3.82 28.31 -4.51
C THR A 121 5.03 28.97 -3.85
N CYS A 122 6.13 29.05 -4.60
CA CYS A 122 7.34 29.76 -4.17
C CYS A 122 7.26 31.22 -4.65
N PRO A 123 7.64 32.22 -3.82
CA PRO A 123 7.82 33.59 -4.29
C PRO A 123 9.04 33.73 -5.20
N VAL A 124 9.20 34.91 -5.80
CA VAL A 124 10.37 35.32 -6.58
C VAL A 124 10.73 36.77 -6.27
N ILE A 125 12.02 37.13 -6.36
CA ILE A 125 12.53 38.47 -6.03
C ILE A 125 13.09 39.15 -7.29
N ASP A 126 12.73 40.42 -7.54
CA ASP A 126 13.42 41.26 -8.55
C ASP A 126 14.70 41.92 -7.99
N GLU A 127 15.59 42.39 -8.85
CA GLU A 127 16.86 43.03 -8.44
C GLU A 127 16.68 44.26 -7.53
N ASN A 128 15.49 44.88 -7.53
CA ASN A 128 15.12 45.98 -6.64
C ASN A 128 14.65 45.49 -5.24
N GLY A 129 14.70 44.17 -4.98
CA GLY A 129 14.27 43.54 -3.74
C GLY A 129 12.75 43.38 -3.60
N ILE A 130 11.97 43.57 -4.67
CA ILE A 130 10.52 43.39 -4.60
C ILE A 130 10.19 41.91 -4.68
N ILE A 131 9.44 41.43 -3.69
CA ILE A 131 9.07 40.02 -3.55
C ILE A 131 7.67 39.82 -4.14
N TYR A 132 7.53 38.96 -5.14
CA TYR A 132 6.27 38.61 -5.78
C TYR A 132 5.80 37.25 -5.29
N SER A 133 4.54 37.15 -4.84
CA SER A 133 4.00 35.92 -4.23
C SER A 133 2.50 35.75 -4.46
N SER A 134 2.06 34.50 -4.58
CA SER A 134 0.74 34.10 -5.08
C SER A 134 -0.10 33.37 -4.03
N ASN A 135 -1.32 33.85 -3.76
CA ASN A 135 -2.28 33.11 -2.96
C ASN A 135 -3.01 32.07 -3.85
N PRO A 136 -2.97 30.76 -3.53
CA PRO A 136 -3.60 29.69 -4.31
C PRO A 136 -5.07 29.42 -3.94
N MET A 137 -5.66 30.12 -2.97
CA MET A 137 -7.04 29.87 -2.57
C MET A 137 -7.99 30.35 -3.66
N ARG A 138 -8.85 29.47 -4.18
CA ARG A 138 -9.85 29.78 -5.22
C ARG A 138 -10.78 30.95 -4.85
N THR A 139 -11.00 31.22 -3.57
CA THR A 139 -11.77 32.38 -3.11
C THR A 139 -11.04 33.70 -3.34
N ASP A 140 -9.71 33.73 -3.21
CA ASP A 140 -8.88 34.94 -3.23
C ASP A 140 -7.53 34.72 -3.95
N PRO A 141 -7.55 34.37 -5.26
CA PRO A 141 -6.35 34.27 -6.07
C PRO A 141 -5.75 35.66 -6.36
N TYR A 142 -4.84 36.09 -5.49
CA TYR A 142 -4.08 37.33 -5.63
C TYR A 142 -2.62 37.05 -5.92
N LEU A 143 -2.07 37.72 -6.94
CA LEU A 143 -0.63 38.00 -7.00
C LEU A 143 -0.37 39.28 -6.18
N TRP A 144 0.57 39.21 -5.25
CA TRP A 144 1.05 40.34 -4.46
C TRP A 144 2.47 40.73 -4.90
N ALA A 145 2.77 42.02 -4.85
CA ALA A 145 4.13 42.54 -4.87
C ALA A 145 4.42 43.24 -3.55
N LEU A 146 5.52 42.88 -2.88
CA LEU A 146 5.90 43.35 -1.56
C LEU A 146 7.26 44.06 -1.62
N TYR A 147 7.41 45.17 -0.91
CA TYR A 147 8.72 45.77 -0.66
C TYR A 147 9.52 44.92 0.36
N PRO A 148 10.87 45.03 0.43
CA PRO A 148 11.72 44.32 1.41
C PRO A 148 11.35 44.49 2.88
N ASN A 149 10.49 45.46 3.22
CA ASN A 149 9.95 45.73 4.56
C ASN A 149 8.55 45.13 4.81
N GLY A 150 8.05 44.27 3.91
CA GLY A 150 6.75 43.62 4.00
C GLY A 150 5.55 44.49 3.62
N THR A 151 5.73 45.79 3.36
CA THR A 151 4.63 46.65 2.89
C THR A 151 4.25 46.33 1.44
N THR A 152 2.99 46.56 1.07
CA THR A 152 2.47 46.18 -0.26
C THR A 152 2.86 47.22 -1.33
N LYS A 153 3.56 46.81 -2.39
CA LYS A 153 3.78 47.61 -3.62
C LYS A 153 2.49 47.66 -4.43
N TRP A 154 1.90 46.48 -4.72
CA TRP A 154 0.56 46.32 -5.30
C TRP A 154 0.00 44.91 -5.03
N LYS A 155 -1.28 44.68 -5.34
CA LYS A 155 -1.85 43.32 -5.49
C LYS A 155 -2.91 43.30 -6.59
N VAL A 156 -3.03 42.18 -7.29
CA VAL A 156 -3.95 41.98 -8.43
C VAL A 156 -4.73 40.69 -8.21
N LYS A 157 -6.05 40.71 -8.41
CA LYS A 157 -6.91 39.51 -8.34
C LYS A 157 -7.13 38.94 -9.73
N PHE A 158 -7.18 37.61 -9.82
CA PHE A 158 -7.47 36.85 -11.04
C PHE A 158 -8.78 36.04 -10.88
N ASP A 159 -9.28 35.46 -11.96
CA ASP A 159 -10.56 34.71 -11.96
C ASP A 159 -10.40 33.21 -11.66
N ALA A 160 -9.17 32.72 -11.50
CA ALA A 160 -8.82 31.32 -11.28
C ALA A 160 -7.65 31.19 -10.28
N SER A 161 -7.52 30.04 -9.62
CA SER A 161 -6.47 29.77 -8.62
C SER A 161 -5.06 29.91 -9.20
N ILE A 162 -4.09 30.47 -8.46
CA ILE A 162 -2.67 30.49 -8.87
C ILE A 162 -1.95 29.32 -8.18
N LYS A 163 -1.61 28.26 -8.93
CA LYS A 163 -0.94 27.05 -8.41
C LYS A 163 0.51 26.87 -8.91
N SER A 164 1.00 27.78 -9.73
CA SER A 164 2.40 27.80 -10.18
C SER A 164 3.19 28.87 -9.44
N SER A 165 4.49 28.63 -9.23
CA SER A 165 5.41 29.67 -8.76
C SER A 165 5.63 30.70 -9.89
N PRO A 166 5.52 32.01 -9.62
CA PRO A 166 5.92 33.04 -10.58
C PRO A 166 7.44 33.06 -10.82
N ILE A 167 7.84 33.47 -12.02
CA ILE A 167 9.24 33.77 -12.40
C ILE A 167 9.34 35.18 -13.01
N ILE A 168 10.54 35.74 -13.13
CA ILE A 168 10.78 37.10 -13.66
C ILE A 168 11.76 37.05 -14.84
N GLY A 169 11.37 37.59 -16.00
CA GLY A 169 12.27 37.77 -17.14
C GLY A 169 13.12 39.04 -17.04
N GLU A 170 14.17 39.14 -17.86
CA GLU A 170 15.13 40.26 -17.90
C GLU A 170 14.50 41.68 -18.02
N ASP A 171 13.28 41.80 -18.56
CA ASP A 171 12.55 43.08 -18.66
C ASP A 171 11.54 43.31 -17.50
N GLY A 172 11.71 42.58 -16.40
CA GLY A 172 10.87 42.61 -15.20
C GLY A 172 9.48 41.99 -15.37
N THR A 173 9.21 41.33 -16.49
CA THR A 173 7.91 40.68 -16.70
C THR A 173 7.78 39.44 -15.84
N ILE A 174 6.71 39.40 -15.06
CA ILE A 174 6.37 38.30 -14.16
C ILE A 174 5.49 37.31 -14.92
N TYR A 175 5.91 36.04 -14.97
CA TYR A 175 5.21 34.96 -15.70
C TYR A 175 4.70 33.87 -14.76
N PHE A 176 3.43 33.46 -14.91
CA PHE A 176 2.82 32.35 -14.15
C PHE A 176 1.55 31.82 -14.85
N SER A 177 1.05 30.67 -14.40
CA SER A 177 -0.20 30.05 -14.84
C SER A 177 -1.27 30.00 -13.74
N THR A 178 -2.55 30.06 -14.13
CA THR A 178 -3.68 29.72 -13.25
C THR A 178 -4.20 28.30 -13.48
N PHE A 179 -4.90 27.77 -12.48
CA PHE A 179 -5.49 26.44 -12.41
C PHE A 179 -6.98 26.57 -12.13
N ASP A 180 -7.82 26.17 -13.09
CA ASP A 180 -9.27 25.89 -12.98
C ASP A 180 -9.80 25.65 -14.41
N GLU A 181 -11.11 25.49 -14.59
CA GLU A 181 -11.80 25.46 -15.90
C GLU A 181 -11.56 26.70 -16.80
N ASN A 182 -11.08 27.81 -16.21
CA ASN A 182 -10.73 29.07 -16.88
C ASN A 182 -9.22 29.39 -16.75
N ALA A 183 -8.37 28.37 -16.75
CA ALA A 183 -6.92 28.52 -16.70
C ALA A 183 -6.38 29.42 -17.83
N LYS A 184 -5.34 30.19 -17.53
CA LYS A 184 -4.59 31.02 -18.49
C LYS A 184 -3.12 31.08 -18.11
N PHE A 185 -2.26 31.30 -19.10
CA PHE A 185 -0.87 31.70 -18.87
C PHE A 185 -0.76 33.23 -18.96
N TYR A 186 -0.18 33.87 -17.94
CA TYR A 186 -0.13 35.32 -17.80
C TYR A 186 1.29 35.87 -17.86
N ALA A 187 1.40 37.07 -18.43
CA ALA A 187 2.57 37.94 -18.31
C ALA A 187 2.13 39.28 -17.71
N ILE A 188 2.73 39.68 -16.59
CA ILE A 188 2.38 40.88 -15.83
C ILE A 188 3.60 41.82 -15.79
N ASN A 189 3.39 43.11 -16.02
CA ASN A 189 4.45 44.12 -15.91
C ASN A 189 4.82 44.38 -14.43
N PRO A 190 6.01 44.91 -14.10
CA PRO A 190 6.44 45.26 -12.72
C PRO A 190 5.49 46.18 -11.91
N ASN A 191 4.52 46.80 -12.57
CA ASN A 191 3.49 47.68 -12.00
C ASN A 191 2.13 46.99 -11.75
N GLY A 192 2.01 45.68 -12.00
CA GLY A 192 0.78 44.90 -11.79
C GLY A 192 -0.23 44.93 -12.94
N THR A 193 0.08 45.59 -14.07
CA THR A 193 -0.80 45.55 -15.26
C THR A 193 -0.51 44.31 -16.11
N ILE A 194 -1.56 43.69 -16.67
CA ILE A 194 -1.42 42.57 -17.61
C ILE A 194 -0.70 43.06 -18.87
N LYS A 195 0.43 42.43 -19.22
CA LYS A 195 1.20 42.66 -20.45
C LYS A 195 0.58 41.86 -21.61
N TRP A 196 0.27 40.59 -21.35
CA TRP A 196 -0.52 39.71 -22.21
C TRP A 196 -1.03 38.49 -21.42
N SER A 197 -1.97 37.75 -22.00
CA SER A 197 -2.45 36.46 -21.49
C SER A 197 -2.71 35.49 -22.65
N TYR A 198 -2.44 34.21 -22.44
CA TYR A 198 -2.73 33.14 -23.40
C TYR A 198 -3.82 32.23 -22.82
N ASP A 199 -4.90 32.06 -23.59
CA ASP A 199 -6.04 31.21 -23.22
C ASP A 199 -5.70 29.73 -23.39
N ALA A 200 -6.16 28.91 -22.45
CA ALA A 200 -5.56 27.62 -22.15
C ALA A 200 -6.62 26.57 -21.75
N ASP A 201 -6.99 25.70 -22.69
CA ASP A 201 -7.94 24.60 -22.48
C ASP A 201 -7.31 23.44 -21.66
N PHE A 202 -6.73 23.75 -20.49
CA PHE A 202 -6.03 22.77 -19.65
C PHE A 202 -5.94 23.20 -18.18
N PHE A 203 -6.02 22.22 -17.29
CA PHE A 203 -5.49 22.37 -15.93
C PHE A 203 -3.95 22.30 -15.98
N SER A 204 -3.25 23.02 -15.10
CA SER A 204 -1.82 22.81 -14.82
C SER A 204 -1.40 23.42 -13.49
N GLN A 205 -0.47 22.76 -12.81
CA GLN A 205 0.23 23.27 -11.62
C GLN A 205 1.73 23.52 -11.93
N SER A 206 2.15 23.32 -13.18
CA SER A 206 3.56 23.46 -13.57
C SER A 206 3.98 24.92 -13.57
N SER A 207 5.17 25.18 -13.02
CA SER A 207 5.80 26.50 -13.04
C SER A 207 6.56 26.70 -14.36
N PRO A 208 6.44 27.85 -15.02
CA PRO A 208 7.16 28.14 -16.26
C PRO A 208 8.66 28.25 -16.02
N ALA A 209 9.48 28.13 -17.07
CA ALA A 209 10.92 28.42 -17.04
C ALA A 209 11.30 29.31 -18.24
N ILE A 210 12.39 30.07 -18.15
CA ILE A 210 12.94 30.89 -19.24
C ILE A 210 14.32 30.35 -19.61
N GLY A 211 14.52 30.04 -20.90
CA GLY A 211 15.82 29.67 -21.44
C GLY A 211 16.68 30.88 -21.80
N ASP A 212 17.99 30.66 -21.96
CA ASP A 212 18.99 31.72 -22.18
C ASP A 212 18.81 32.53 -23.49
N ASP A 213 17.90 32.11 -24.40
CA ASP A 213 17.47 32.87 -25.59
C ASP A 213 16.22 33.75 -25.35
N GLY A 214 15.75 33.83 -24.10
CA GLY A 214 14.52 34.53 -23.69
C GLY A 214 13.22 33.77 -23.98
N THR A 215 13.28 32.51 -24.44
CA THR A 215 12.06 31.70 -24.66
C THR A 215 11.47 31.23 -23.35
N ILE A 216 10.17 31.46 -23.21
CA ILE A 216 9.39 31.03 -22.04
C ILE A 216 8.80 29.65 -22.33
N TYR A 217 9.12 28.68 -21.51
CA TYR A 217 8.66 27.30 -21.59
C TYR A 217 7.62 27.02 -20.51
N PHE A 218 6.50 26.40 -20.88
CA PHE A 218 5.40 26.12 -19.97
C PHE A 218 4.71 24.79 -20.32
N ALA A 219 4.44 23.94 -19.32
CA ALA A 219 3.80 22.64 -19.50
C ALA A 219 2.37 22.58 -18.97
N SER A 220 1.47 22.00 -19.77
CA SER A 220 0.14 21.52 -19.36
C SER A 220 0.14 19.99 -19.28
N HIS A 221 -0.89 19.37 -18.70
CA HIS A 221 -1.02 17.90 -18.63
C HIS A 221 -0.84 17.15 -19.97
N VAL A 222 -1.06 17.83 -21.11
CA VAL A 222 -1.07 17.22 -22.46
C VAL A 222 0.07 17.72 -23.36
N SER A 223 0.56 18.95 -23.17
CA SER A 223 1.49 19.63 -24.09
C SER A 223 2.54 20.48 -23.39
N LEU A 224 3.76 20.53 -23.95
CA LEU A 224 4.75 21.58 -23.70
C LEU A 224 4.56 22.71 -24.72
N PHE A 225 4.50 23.94 -24.25
CA PHE A 225 4.46 25.16 -25.06
C PHE A 225 5.76 25.95 -24.91
N ALA A 226 6.15 26.63 -25.99
CA ALA A 226 7.22 27.62 -26.00
C ALA A 226 6.68 28.95 -26.52
N PHE A 227 6.99 30.06 -25.86
CA PHE A 227 6.54 31.41 -26.20
C PHE A 227 7.73 32.38 -26.34
N TYR A 228 7.58 33.35 -27.23
CA TYR A 228 8.43 34.55 -27.23
C TYR A 228 7.98 35.52 -26.11
N PRO A 229 8.86 36.40 -25.59
CA PRO A 229 8.53 37.38 -24.52
C PRO A 229 7.32 38.28 -24.79
N ASN A 230 6.94 38.46 -26.06
CA ASN A 230 5.77 39.23 -26.50
C ASN A 230 4.44 38.45 -26.45
N GLY A 231 4.43 37.19 -26.01
CA GLY A 231 3.24 36.35 -25.90
C GLY A 231 2.86 35.57 -27.16
N THR A 232 3.63 35.68 -28.24
CA THR A 232 3.41 34.86 -29.44
C THR A 232 3.95 33.44 -29.23
N LEU A 233 3.15 32.44 -29.58
CA LEU A 233 3.52 31.03 -29.50
C LEU A 233 4.65 30.72 -30.50
N LYS A 234 5.78 30.19 -30.00
CA LYS A 234 6.95 29.75 -30.77
C LYS A 234 6.72 28.33 -31.32
N TRP A 235 6.20 27.42 -30.49
CA TRP A 235 5.71 26.08 -30.88
C TRP A 235 4.90 25.39 -29.75
N GLU A 236 4.19 24.32 -30.10
CA GLU A 236 3.55 23.37 -29.18
C GLU A 236 4.05 21.94 -29.48
N LEU A 237 4.45 21.19 -28.45
CA LEU A 237 4.72 19.75 -28.51
C LEU A 237 3.67 18.98 -27.70
N LYS A 238 2.80 18.24 -28.39
CA LYS A 238 1.79 17.37 -27.76
C LYS A 238 2.45 16.06 -27.31
N LEU A 239 2.37 15.76 -26.01
CA LEU A 239 2.99 14.59 -25.39
C LEU A 239 2.09 13.34 -25.43
N GLY A 240 0.78 13.50 -25.66
CA GLY A 240 -0.06 12.45 -26.26
C GLY A 240 -0.78 11.48 -25.32
N TYR A 241 -1.25 11.93 -24.15
CA TYR A 241 -1.94 11.10 -23.15
C TYR A 241 -3.25 11.74 -22.68
N LYS A 242 -4.20 10.94 -22.14
CA LYS A 242 -5.57 11.36 -21.79
C LYS A 242 -5.90 11.49 -20.30
N ASN A 243 -5.31 10.66 -19.43
CA ASN A 243 -5.69 10.58 -18.01
C ASN A 243 -5.01 11.68 -17.16
N PHE A 244 -5.55 11.94 -15.96
CA PHE A 244 -5.08 12.97 -15.05
C PHE A 244 -3.66 12.65 -14.54
N VAL A 245 -2.72 13.60 -14.71
CA VAL A 245 -1.28 13.34 -14.58
C VAL A 245 -0.62 14.44 -13.78
N PHE A 246 0.02 14.07 -12.67
CA PHE A 246 0.94 14.96 -11.99
C PHE A 246 2.20 15.15 -12.86
N LEU A 247 2.43 16.38 -13.29
CA LEU A 247 3.69 16.82 -13.87
C LEU A 247 4.45 17.57 -12.79
N GLY A 248 5.64 17.06 -12.41
CA GLY A 248 6.62 17.88 -11.71
C GLY A 248 7.04 19.09 -12.56
N GLN A 249 7.74 20.05 -11.97
CA GLN A 249 8.21 21.21 -12.74
C GLN A 249 9.16 20.78 -13.87
N LEU A 250 9.14 21.56 -14.96
CA LEU A 250 10.08 21.41 -16.06
C LEU A 250 11.38 22.18 -15.76
N THR A 251 12.49 21.68 -16.29
CA THR A 251 13.84 22.22 -16.04
C THR A 251 14.62 22.31 -17.35
N ILE A 252 15.47 23.32 -17.51
CA ILE A 252 16.27 23.55 -18.71
C ILE A 252 17.75 23.34 -18.36
N GLY A 253 18.43 22.44 -19.08
CA GLY A 253 19.88 22.21 -18.91
C GLY A 253 20.74 23.31 -19.55
N ASP A 254 22.02 23.38 -19.19
CA ASP A 254 23.00 24.29 -19.82
C ASP A 254 23.24 23.98 -21.32
N ASP A 255 22.77 22.84 -21.84
CA ASP A 255 22.71 22.54 -23.30
C ASP A 255 21.39 22.98 -23.98
N GLY A 256 20.54 23.72 -23.25
CA GLY A 256 19.24 24.22 -23.69
C GLY A 256 18.12 23.18 -23.74
N ILE A 257 18.38 21.93 -23.31
CA ILE A 257 17.38 20.86 -23.38
C ILE A 257 16.38 20.99 -22.25
N ILE A 258 15.09 20.90 -22.60
CA ILE A 258 13.99 20.92 -21.66
C ILE A 258 13.72 19.49 -21.16
N TYR A 259 13.82 19.29 -19.86
CA TYR A 259 13.56 18.05 -19.16
C TYR A 259 12.16 18.11 -18.52
N ILE A 260 11.33 17.10 -18.80
CA ILE A 260 9.93 17.04 -18.38
C ILE A 260 9.65 15.73 -17.64
N PRO A 261 9.37 15.76 -16.34
CA PRO A 261 8.93 14.60 -15.57
C PRO A 261 7.45 14.29 -15.85
N ARG A 262 7.07 13.01 -15.77
CA ARG A 262 5.69 12.57 -15.94
C ARG A 262 5.39 11.35 -15.10
N SER A 263 4.45 11.47 -14.15
CA SER A 263 3.92 10.34 -13.38
C SER A 263 2.69 9.71 -14.06
N GLY A 264 2.33 8.47 -13.74
CA GLY A 264 1.26 7.68 -14.37
C GLY A 264 1.73 6.40 -15.06
N ASP A 265 1.02 5.97 -16.12
CA ASP A 265 1.13 4.69 -16.87
C ASP A 265 2.56 4.32 -17.35
N GLY A 266 3.37 3.85 -16.41
CA GLY A 266 4.82 4.00 -16.50
C GLY A 266 5.22 5.46 -16.35
N SER A 267 5.96 5.77 -15.27
CA SER A 267 6.51 7.12 -15.12
C SER A 267 7.67 7.32 -16.09
N HIS A 268 7.81 8.52 -16.65
CA HIS A 268 8.77 8.80 -17.72
C HIS A 268 9.44 10.17 -17.54
N LEU A 269 10.74 10.23 -17.79
CA LEU A 269 11.46 11.48 -18.02
C LEU A 269 11.62 11.68 -19.53
N HIS A 270 11.18 12.83 -20.04
CA HIS A 270 11.35 13.24 -21.43
C HIS A 270 12.42 14.34 -21.52
N ALA A 271 13.25 14.29 -22.57
CA ALA A 271 14.16 15.36 -22.94
C ALA A 271 13.75 15.93 -24.31
N VAL A 272 13.64 17.25 -24.44
CA VAL A 272 13.12 17.96 -25.61
C VAL A 272 14.10 19.05 -26.05
N TYR A 273 14.35 19.16 -27.35
CA TYR A 273 15.20 20.20 -27.94
C TYR A 273 14.50 21.59 -27.93
N PRO A 274 15.25 22.72 -27.89
CA PRO A 274 14.70 24.09 -27.99
C PRO A 274 13.75 24.37 -29.16
N ASN A 275 13.77 23.51 -30.20
CA ASN A 275 12.93 23.59 -31.40
C ASN A 275 11.61 22.79 -31.31
N GLY A 276 11.33 22.13 -30.18
CA GLY A 276 10.10 21.38 -29.95
C GLY A 276 10.12 19.91 -30.38
N THR A 277 11.29 19.35 -30.73
CA THR A 277 11.42 17.92 -31.05
C THR A 277 11.93 17.11 -29.86
N LEU A 278 11.41 15.89 -29.68
CA LEU A 278 11.83 14.98 -28.62
C LEU A 278 13.28 14.48 -28.87
N LYS A 279 14.18 14.69 -27.90
CA LYS A 279 15.58 14.20 -27.88
C LYS A 279 15.62 12.74 -27.47
N TRP A 280 15.00 12.39 -26.35
CA TRP A 280 14.79 11.02 -25.87
C TRP A 280 13.67 10.95 -24.84
N LYS A 281 13.23 9.74 -24.49
CA LYS A 281 12.46 9.48 -23.25
C LYS A 281 12.92 8.17 -22.61
N ILE A 282 12.96 8.14 -21.28
CA ILE A 282 13.23 6.95 -20.47
C ILE A 282 12.04 6.67 -19.56
N LYS A 283 11.69 5.39 -19.38
CA LYS A 283 10.74 4.95 -18.35
C LYS A 283 11.50 4.72 -17.05
N LEU A 284 11.00 5.27 -15.95
CA LEU A 284 11.49 5.03 -14.59
C LEU A 284 10.52 4.09 -13.85
N GLU A 285 11.05 3.38 -12.87
CA GLU A 285 10.29 2.45 -12.02
C GLU A 285 9.86 3.19 -10.75
N LEU A 286 8.72 2.80 -10.17
CA LEU A 286 8.23 3.32 -8.88
C LEU A 286 8.00 4.85 -8.84
N GLY A 287 7.37 5.43 -9.86
CA GLY A 287 6.85 6.81 -9.79
C GLY A 287 7.88 7.92 -10.04
N ILE A 288 7.39 9.16 -10.16
CA ILE A 288 8.19 10.40 -10.16
C ILE A 288 7.39 11.46 -9.38
N ASN A 289 8.02 12.06 -8.37
CA ASN A 289 7.40 13.04 -7.47
C ASN A 289 8.09 14.41 -7.51
N THR A 290 9.41 14.45 -7.78
CA THR A 290 10.21 15.69 -7.75
C THR A 290 10.43 16.27 -9.16
N ALA A 291 10.76 17.56 -9.25
CA ALA A 291 11.33 18.15 -10.46
C ALA A 291 12.71 17.51 -10.81
N PRO A 292 13.15 17.57 -12.08
CA PRO A 292 14.52 17.25 -12.46
C PRO A 292 15.48 18.38 -12.07
N ASN A 293 16.63 18.05 -11.51
CA ASN A 293 17.69 19.02 -11.19
C ASN A 293 18.97 18.71 -11.99
N ILE A 294 19.76 19.74 -12.32
CA ILE A 294 20.89 19.64 -13.27
C ILE A 294 22.22 19.88 -12.57
N GLY A 295 23.03 18.83 -12.45
CA GLY A 295 24.41 18.93 -11.97
C GLY A 295 25.32 19.69 -12.93
N SER A 296 26.45 20.18 -12.42
CA SER A 296 27.47 20.90 -13.20
C SER A 296 28.18 20.04 -14.28
N ASP A 297 28.05 18.71 -14.23
CA ASP A 297 28.49 17.79 -15.29
C ASP A 297 27.36 17.41 -16.29
N GLY A 298 26.18 18.04 -16.17
CA GLY A 298 24.99 17.75 -16.98
C GLY A 298 24.16 16.56 -16.50
N THR A 299 24.49 15.92 -15.38
CA THR A 299 23.67 14.84 -14.82
C THR A 299 22.30 15.37 -14.39
N ILE A 300 21.24 14.68 -14.79
CA ILE A 300 19.87 14.95 -14.37
C ILE A 300 19.57 14.10 -13.13
N TYR A 301 19.20 14.74 -12.04
CA TYR A 301 18.82 14.12 -10.77
C TYR A 301 17.31 14.21 -10.57
N ILE A 302 16.65 13.11 -10.18
CA ILE A 302 15.20 13.08 -10.01
C ILE A 302 14.71 11.98 -9.05
N GLY A 303 13.77 12.31 -8.17
CA GLY A 303 13.18 11.43 -7.16
C GLY A 303 11.72 11.01 -7.44
N GLY A 304 11.39 9.82 -6.98
CA GLY A 304 10.05 9.21 -6.88
C GLY A 304 10.04 8.22 -5.71
N GLY A 305 9.65 6.97 -5.91
CA GLY A 305 9.95 5.87 -4.98
C GLY A 305 11.43 5.42 -4.97
N ARG A 306 12.26 6.04 -5.82
CA ARG A 306 13.73 5.91 -5.89
C ARG A 306 14.34 7.24 -6.29
N PHE A 307 15.62 7.47 -6.00
CA PHE A 307 16.36 8.61 -6.53
C PHE A 307 17.26 8.19 -7.69
N TYR A 308 17.09 8.82 -8.84
CA TYR A 308 17.80 8.52 -10.08
C TYR A 308 18.79 9.62 -10.42
N ALA A 309 20.02 9.23 -10.75
CA ALA A 309 20.92 10.05 -11.54
C ALA A 309 20.93 9.54 -12.98
N ILE A 310 20.77 10.43 -13.95
CA ILE A 310 20.60 10.11 -15.37
C ILE A 310 21.58 10.96 -16.19
N ASN A 311 22.27 10.34 -17.14
CA ASN A 311 23.24 11.03 -18.00
C ASN A 311 22.52 11.87 -19.09
N PRO A 312 23.15 12.90 -19.67
CA PRO A 312 22.58 13.73 -20.75
C PRO A 312 22.05 12.97 -21.99
N ASN A 313 22.48 11.73 -22.19
CA ASN A 313 22.06 10.83 -23.27
C ASN A 313 20.81 9.97 -22.94
N GLY A 314 20.31 10.05 -21.71
CA GLY A 314 19.13 9.31 -21.25
C GLY A 314 19.41 7.96 -20.57
N THR A 315 20.66 7.56 -20.37
CA THR A 315 20.98 6.33 -19.60
C THR A 315 21.11 6.61 -18.11
N ILE A 316 20.63 5.70 -17.26
CA ILE A 316 20.83 5.79 -15.79
C ILE A 316 22.33 5.76 -15.48
N LYS A 317 22.77 6.65 -14.58
CA LYS A 317 24.15 6.80 -14.06
C LYS A 317 24.31 6.02 -12.76
N TRP A 318 23.36 6.21 -11.83
CA TRP A 318 23.19 5.43 -10.60
C TRP A 318 21.75 5.54 -10.09
N ILE A 319 21.37 4.66 -9.16
CA ILE A 319 20.11 4.68 -8.43
C ILE A 319 20.43 4.64 -6.94
N TYR A 320 19.82 5.52 -6.14
CA TYR A 320 19.79 5.41 -4.69
C TYR A 320 18.38 4.98 -4.26
N GLN A 321 18.33 4.00 -3.35
CA GLN A 321 17.14 3.47 -2.71
C GLN A 321 17.50 3.20 -1.25
N ASP A 322 16.57 3.48 -0.35
CA ASP A 322 16.68 3.07 1.06
C ASP A 322 16.33 1.58 1.17
N TRP A 323 17.20 0.78 1.78
CA TRP A 323 17.04 -0.68 1.85
C TRP A 323 16.51 -1.16 3.21
N ASP A 324 16.68 -0.37 4.27
CA ASP A 324 16.29 -0.75 5.63
C ASP A 324 14.79 -0.55 5.90
N ASN A 325 14.09 0.20 5.04
CA ASN A 325 12.63 0.36 5.04
C ASN A 325 12.11 0.53 3.60
N TYR A 326 11.24 -0.38 3.16
CA TYR A 326 10.69 -0.40 1.80
C TYR A 326 9.66 0.72 1.51
N GLU A 327 9.37 1.56 2.49
CA GLU A 327 8.23 2.50 2.48
C GLU A 327 8.64 3.97 2.24
N TYR A 328 9.92 4.33 2.12
CA TYR A 328 10.30 5.74 1.91
C TYR A 328 10.19 6.21 0.43
N GLU A 329 9.40 7.27 0.21
CA GLU A 329 9.31 8.01 -1.05
C GLU A 329 9.97 9.40 -0.97
N PHE A 330 10.51 9.87 -2.09
CA PHE A 330 10.96 11.25 -2.27
C PHE A 330 9.77 12.19 -2.52
N LYS A 331 9.70 13.33 -1.82
CA LYS A 331 8.54 14.25 -1.85
C LYS A 331 8.87 15.70 -2.22
N SER A 332 10.14 16.13 -2.19
CA SER A 332 10.52 17.52 -2.50
C SER A 332 10.04 18.00 -3.88
N ARG A 333 9.40 19.18 -3.94
CA ARG A 333 9.02 19.79 -5.24
C ARG A 333 10.24 20.01 -6.14
N SER A 334 11.34 20.53 -5.61
CA SER A 334 12.66 20.55 -6.26
C SER A 334 13.75 20.19 -5.25
N ASN A 335 14.84 19.57 -5.70
CA ASN A 335 16.00 19.24 -4.88
C ASN A 335 17.05 20.37 -5.00
N ALA A 336 17.89 20.56 -3.99
CA ALA A 336 19.00 21.51 -4.05
C ALA A 336 20.32 20.79 -4.35
N ILE A 337 21.15 21.38 -5.22
CA ILE A 337 22.50 20.90 -5.55
C ILE A 337 23.48 22.00 -5.18
N SER A 338 24.45 21.70 -4.32
CA SER A 338 25.55 22.62 -3.98
C SER A 338 26.57 22.74 -5.13
N ALA A 339 27.44 23.74 -5.06
CA ALA A 339 28.52 23.91 -6.06
C ALA A 339 29.53 22.75 -6.07
N ASP A 340 29.74 22.06 -4.94
CA ASP A 340 30.52 20.83 -4.83
C ASP A 340 29.71 19.55 -5.17
N GLY A 341 28.43 19.70 -5.52
CA GLY A 341 27.58 18.64 -6.07
C GLY A 341 26.89 17.74 -5.06
N ILE A 342 26.85 18.12 -3.78
CA ILE A 342 26.02 17.45 -2.76
C ILE A 342 24.56 17.80 -3.05
N ILE A 343 23.70 16.78 -3.01
CA ILE A 343 22.30 16.86 -3.39
C ILE A 343 21.44 16.73 -2.12
N TYR A 344 20.54 17.68 -1.89
CA TYR A 344 19.63 17.73 -0.75
C TYR A 344 18.19 17.48 -1.19
N SER A 345 17.52 16.55 -0.50
CA SER A 345 16.14 16.14 -0.82
C SER A 345 15.38 15.71 0.43
N VAL A 346 14.05 15.86 0.41
CA VAL A 346 13.14 15.40 1.47
C VAL A 346 12.48 14.09 1.07
N ILE A 347 12.55 13.11 1.98
CA ILE A 347 11.85 11.82 1.91
C ILE A 347 10.78 11.74 3.01
N SER A 348 9.67 11.05 2.74
CA SER A 348 8.66 10.68 3.75
C SER A 348 8.28 9.21 3.59
N ASP A 349 7.69 8.64 4.63
CA ASP A 349 7.11 7.31 4.57
C ASP A 349 5.85 7.27 3.65
N SER A 350 5.58 6.12 3.02
CA SER A 350 4.45 5.84 2.14
C SER A 350 3.14 5.60 2.89
N GLY A 351 3.22 5.06 4.12
CA GLY A 351 2.13 5.09 5.09
C GLY A 351 1.82 6.50 5.61
N GLY A 352 2.66 7.49 5.29
CA GLY A 352 2.42 8.91 5.56
C GLY A 352 2.80 9.35 6.97
N TRP A 353 3.81 8.74 7.59
CA TRP A 353 4.28 9.12 8.93
C TRP A 353 5.78 9.41 8.93
N GLY A 354 6.14 10.63 9.33
CA GLY A 354 7.54 11.04 9.41
C GLY A 354 8.13 11.56 8.10
N GLY A 355 9.06 12.51 8.22
CA GLY A 355 9.77 13.13 7.10
C GLY A 355 11.21 13.49 7.47
N ASN A 356 12.13 13.26 6.53
CA ASN A 356 13.56 13.43 6.71
C ASN A 356 14.16 14.28 5.59
N LEU A 357 15.08 15.19 5.94
CA LEU A 357 16.05 15.75 4.99
C LEU A 357 17.22 14.77 4.85
N ILE A 358 17.64 14.47 3.62
CA ILE A 358 18.86 13.71 3.34
C ILE A 358 19.84 14.51 2.49
N ALA A 359 21.13 14.22 2.68
CA ALA A 359 22.21 14.70 1.84
C ALA A 359 22.85 13.51 1.10
N LEU A 360 22.87 13.54 -0.24
CA LEU A 360 23.53 12.55 -1.09
C LEU A 360 24.79 13.14 -1.72
N ASN A 361 25.88 12.37 -1.75
CA ASN A 361 27.08 12.74 -2.49
C ASN A 361 26.87 12.58 -4.01
N PRO A 362 27.67 13.23 -4.90
CA PRO A 362 27.52 13.15 -6.36
C PRO A 362 27.50 11.73 -6.98
N ASN A 363 28.04 10.76 -6.24
CA ASN A 363 28.13 9.33 -6.60
C ASN A 363 26.93 8.48 -6.14
N GLY A 364 25.94 9.07 -5.44
CA GLY A 364 24.75 8.38 -4.95
C GLY A 364 24.86 7.76 -3.55
N THR A 365 25.96 7.98 -2.84
CA THR A 365 26.08 7.54 -1.43
C THR A 365 25.44 8.56 -0.48
N LEU A 366 24.72 8.07 0.53
CA LEU A 366 24.20 8.90 1.62
C LEU A 366 25.36 9.53 2.42
N ARG A 367 25.27 10.83 2.71
CA ARG A 367 26.22 11.59 3.55
C ARG A 367 25.68 11.72 4.98
N TRP A 368 24.40 12.08 5.11
CA TRP A 368 23.67 12.11 6.38
C TRP A 368 22.15 12.16 6.16
N ARG A 369 21.38 11.86 7.22
CA ARG A 369 19.91 11.97 7.32
C ARG A 369 19.57 12.77 8.58
N LYS A 370 18.55 13.62 8.52
CA LYS A 370 18.00 14.37 9.66
C LYS A 370 16.47 14.35 9.62
N THR A 371 15.85 13.86 10.67
CA THR A 371 14.39 13.89 10.84
C THR A 371 13.93 15.34 11.04
N ILE A 372 12.91 15.75 10.29
CA ILE A 372 12.33 17.10 10.36
C ILE A 372 10.83 17.09 10.68
N SER A 373 10.13 16.00 10.35
CA SER A 373 8.68 15.85 10.52
C SER A 373 8.32 14.52 11.19
N SER A 374 7.20 14.50 11.92
CA SER A 374 6.49 13.29 12.37
C SER A 374 5.25 12.94 11.55
N ILE A 375 4.92 13.67 10.46
CA ILE A 375 3.57 13.66 9.86
C ILE A 375 3.53 13.52 8.33
N TRP A 376 2.31 13.29 7.82
CA TRP A 376 1.96 13.12 6.41
C TRP A 376 2.38 14.26 5.47
N ASP A 377 2.68 13.85 4.23
CA ASP A 377 2.93 14.64 3.01
C ASP A 377 3.79 15.92 3.16
N GLN A 378 5.11 15.77 2.98
CA GLN A 378 6.10 16.84 3.20
C GLN A 378 6.75 17.30 1.87
N ARG A 379 6.15 18.23 1.12
CA ARG A 379 6.61 18.58 -0.26
C ARG A 379 7.60 19.75 -0.36
N PHE A 380 8.34 20.02 0.70
CA PHE A 380 9.29 21.13 0.79
C PHE A 380 10.47 20.97 -0.17
N SER A 381 10.91 22.07 -0.79
CA SER A 381 12.21 22.13 -1.47
C SER A 381 13.24 22.69 -0.47
N PRO A 382 14.38 22.01 -0.22
CA PRO A 382 15.50 22.64 0.48
C PRO A 382 16.11 23.75 -0.37
N ILE A 383 16.73 24.73 0.28
CA ILE A 383 17.42 25.88 -0.35
C ILE A 383 18.76 26.15 0.36
N ILE A 384 19.72 26.80 -0.31
CA ILE A 384 21.11 26.97 0.17
C ILE A 384 21.46 28.47 0.26
N GLY A 385 21.90 28.93 1.43
CA GLY A 385 22.37 30.31 1.66
C GLY A 385 23.86 30.53 1.35
N SER A 386 24.33 31.78 1.43
CA SER A 386 25.71 32.13 1.01
C SER A 386 26.82 31.46 1.83
N ASP A 387 26.52 31.12 3.09
CA ASP A 387 27.45 30.47 4.03
C ASP A 387 27.42 28.93 3.98
N GLY A 388 26.68 28.35 3.02
CA GLY A 388 26.50 26.90 2.90
C GLY A 388 25.49 26.30 3.88
N THR A 389 24.71 27.11 4.61
CA THR A 389 23.55 26.64 5.38
C THR A 389 22.45 26.16 4.43
N VAL A 390 21.88 24.99 4.73
CA VAL A 390 20.75 24.39 4.02
C VAL A 390 19.49 24.65 4.84
N TYR A 391 18.51 25.32 4.26
CA TYR A 391 17.24 25.63 4.91
C TYR A 391 16.11 24.76 4.36
N VAL A 392 15.22 24.28 5.22
CA VAL A 392 14.04 23.50 4.82
C VAL A 392 12.87 23.69 5.81
N GLY A 393 11.65 23.70 5.29
CA GLY A 393 10.44 23.69 6.12
C GLY A 393 9.99 22.28 6.50
N SER A 394 9.09 22.20 7.47
CA SER A 394 8.42 20.97 7.92
C SER A 394 7.03 21.30 8.50
N SER A 395 6.14 20.32 8.55
CA SER A 395 4.92 20.36 9.38
C SER A 395 5.00 19.29 10.47
N ASN A 396 4.48 19.56 11.67
CA ASN A 396 4.45 18.65 12.82
C ASN A 396 3.07 18.64 13.52
N LEU A 397 2.78 17.59 14.29
CA LEU A 397 1.51 17.38 15.02
C LEU A 397 1.78 17.32 16.53
N GLU A 398 1.05 18.13 17.30
CA GLU A 398 1.05 18.10 18.76
C GLU A 398 -0.36 18.40 19.28
N GLY A 399 -0.83 17.66 20.29
CA GLY A 399 -2.15 17.86 20.90
C GLY A 399 -3.36 17.77 19.95
N GLY A 400 -3.18 17.20 18.76
CA GLY A 400 -4.20 17.15 17.69
C GLY A 400 -4.20 18.36 16.74
N TYR A 401 -3.23 19.27 16.84
CA TYR A 401 -3.09 20.44 15.96
C TYR A 401 -1.82 20.36 15.11
N THR A 402 -1.91 20.81 13.85
CA THR A 402 -0.75 20.90 12.94
C THR A 402 -0.11 22.28 13.00
N PHE A 403 1.21 22.31 13.19
CA PHE A 403 2.04 23.52 13.17
C PHE A 403 3.20 23.36 12.18
N GLY A 404 3.84 24.47 11.80
CA GLY A 404 5.01 24.47 10.92
C GLY A 404 6.30 24.78 11.68
N GLU A 405 7.40 24.17 11.26
CA GLU A 405 8.76 24.52 11.68
C GLU A 405 9.64 24.79 10.45
N PHE A 406 10.65 25.63 10.61
CA PHE A 406 11.63 25.93 9.57
C PHE A 406 13.04 25.78 10.14
N PHE A 407 13.83 24.88 9.55
CA PHE A 407 15.13 24.45 10.05
C PHE A 407 16.26 25.09 9.24
N ALA A 408 17.36 25.41 9.93
CA ALA A 408 18.63 25.81 9.33
C ALA A 408 19.71 24.78 9.68
N PHE A 409 20.19 24.03 8.68
CA PHE A 409 21.21 23.00 8.84
C PHE A 409 22.57 23.48 8.34
N GLY A 410 23.58 23.47 9.20
CA GLY A 410 24.92 23.91 8.84
C GLY A 410 25.84 24.02 10.05
N ARG A 411 27.08 24.46 9.80
CA ARG A 411 28.11 24.56 10.84
C ARG A 411 27.73 25.57 11.92
N VAL A 412 27.87 25.15 13.18
CA VAL A 412 27.81 26.00 14.39
C VAL A 412 29.24 26.42 14.74
N GLU A 413 29.43 27.66 15.19
CA GLU A 413 30.74 28.16 15.66
C GLU A 413 30.76 28.30 17.18
N ASN A 414 31.75 27.68 17.83
CA ASN A 414 31.87 27.57 19.29
C ASN A 414 30.72 26.78 19.92
N ASN A 415 30.69 25.48 19.64
CA ASN A 415 29.96 24.48 20.42
C ASN A 415 30.96 23.38 20.84
N THR A 416 30.85 22.89 22.07
CA THR A 416 31.71 21.86 22.65
C THR A 416 30.87 20.62 22.95
N PRO A 417 31.30 19.38 22.59
CA PRO A 417 30.49 18.19 22.86
C PRO A 417 30.15 18.05 24.36
N PRO A 418 28.94 17.60 24.71
CA PRO A 418 28.58 17.33 26.11
C PRO A 418 29.47 16.28 26.75
N ASP A 419 29.65 16.34 28.08
CA ASP A 419 30.27 15.25 28.81
C ASP A 419 29.41 13.98 28.70
N LYS A 420 30.08 12.81 28.68
CA LYS A 420 29.41 11.51 28.66
C LYS A 420 28.44 11.36 29.85
N PRO A 421 27.30 10.67 29.69
CA PRO A 421 26.33 10.52 30.76
C PRO A 421 26.87 9.70 31.92
N GLU A 422 26.56 10.06 33.16
CA GLU A 422 26.63 9.14 34.29
C GLU A 422 25.36 8.28 34.31
N ILE A 423 25.50 6.94 34.29
CA ILE A 423 24.39 5.98 34.39
C ILE A 423 24.43 5.33 35.78
N ASN A 424 23.36 5.44 36.55
CA ASN A 424 23.21 4.77 37.84
C ASN A 424 21.89 3.98 37.89
N GLY A 425 21.94 2.72 38.34
CA GLY A 425 20.77 1.84 38.45
C GLY A 425 21.11 0.48 39.08
N PRO A 426 20.14 -0.43 39.22
CA PRO A 426 20.35 -1.73 39.85
C PRO A 426 21.20 -2.68 38.98
N SER A 427 22.32 -3.17 39.53
CA SER A 427 23.08 -4.29 38.96
C SER A 427 23.58 -5.18 40.12
N PRO A 428 23.24 -6.48 40.16
CA PRO A 428 22.44 -7.24 39.19
C PRO A 428 20.97 -6.78 39.13
N ALA A 429 20.39 -6.90 37.94
CA ALA A 429 18.99 -6.63 37.68
C ALA A 429 18.12 -7.90 37.83
N ARG A 430 16.81 -7.70 37.90
CA ARG A 430 15.80 -8.76 37.86
C ARG A 430 15.19 -8.88 36.47
N VAL A 431 14.77 -10.08 36.08
CA VAL A 431 14.07 -10.32 34.80
C VAL A 431 12.57 -10.07 35.00
N ARG A 432 11.91 -9.44 34.03
CA ARG A 432 10.45 -9.17 34.01
C ARG A 432 9.89 -8.32 35.16
N GLU A 433 10.76 -7.70 35.97
CA GLU A 433 10.40 -6.60 36.87
C GLU A 433 10.83 -5.25 36.27
N GLU A 434 9.95 -4.25 36.32
CA GLU A 434 10.24 -2.89 35.87
C GLU A 434 11.25 -2.20 36.81
N GLN A 435 12.33 -1.66 36.25
CA GLN A 435 13.44 -1.10 37.01
C GLN A 435 13.82 0.31 36.54
N ASN A 436 14.06 1.19 37.50
CA ASN A 436 14.42 2.59 37.25
C ASN A 436 15.94 2.74 37.08
N TYR A 437 16.35 3.42 36.02
CA TYR A 437 17.71 3.85 35.76
C TYR A 437 17.75 5.37 35.68
N THR A 438 18.83 5.95 36.18
CA THR A 438 19.04 7.39 36.30
C THR A 438 20.24 7.81 35.46
N PHE A 439 20.07 8.88 34.70
CA PHE A 439 21.05 9.41 33.76
C PHE A 439 21.29 10.88 34.11
N ILE A 440 22.54 11.25 34.39
CA ILE A 440 22.93 12.63 34.74
C ILE A 440 24.00 13.09 33.75
N VAL A 441 23.80 14.27 33.18
CA VAL A 441 24.61 14.80 32.06
C VAL A 441 24.94 16.25 32.35
N ASN A 442 26.17 16.66 32.04
CA ASN A 442 26.55 18.06 32.04
C ASN A 442 27.03 18.44 30.63
N ASP A 443 26.52 19.56 30.14
CA ASP A 443 27.09 20.26 29.00
C ASP A 443 27.91 21.47 29.49
N ILE A 444 29.07 21.69 28.89
CA ILE A 444 30.06 22.70 29.33
C ILE A 444 29.72 24.12 28.87
N ASP A 445 29.10 24.27 27.70
CA ASP A 445 28.59 25.55 27.20
C ASP A 445 27.17 25.85 27.76
N SER A 446 26.60 24.88 28.49
CA SER A 446 25.31 24.87 29.21
C SER A 446 24.07 24.72 28.33
N ASP A 447 24.21 24.06 27.19
CA ASP A 447 23.12 23.81 26.25
C ASP A 447 22.08 22.78 26.77
N GLU A 448 20.92 22.76 26.10
CA GLU A 448 19.89 21.73 26.31
C GLU A 448 20.29 20.44 25.59
N VAL A 449 20.10 19.28 26.24
CA VAL A 449 20.60 17.97 25.80
C VAL A 449 19.48 16.98 25.49
N TYR A 450 19.79 16.05 24.60
CA TYR A 450 19.01 14.85 24.31
C TYR A 450 19.78 13.61 24.78
N LEU A 451 19.07 12.61 25.32
CA LEU A 451 19.60 11.33 25.73
C LEU A 451 19.21 10.24 24.72
N TRP A 452 20.14 9.32 24.43
CA TRP A 452 19.84 8.02 23.85
C TRP A 452 20.31 6.96 24.85
N ALA A 453 19.36 6.18 25.37
CA ALA A 453 19.64 4.96 26.13
C ALA A 453 19.26 3.73 25.30
N ASP A 454 20.22 2.84 25.10
CA ASP A 454 20.10 1.51 24.51
C ASP A 454 20.20 0.48 25.65
N TRP A 455 19.24 -0.45 25.73
CA TRP A 455 19.13 -1.40 26.83
C TRP A 455 19.84 -2.75 26.56
N GLY A 456 20.44 -2.90 25.37
CA GLY A 456 21.20 -4.08 24.96
C GLY A 456 20.35 -5.32 24.61
N ASP A 457 19.03 -5.21 24.63
CA ASP A 457 18.07 -6.30 24.36
C ASP A 457 17.23 -6.08 23.10
N ASP A 458 17.87 -5.47 22.08
CA ASP A 458 17.28 -4.94 20.85
C ASP A 458 16.25 -3.82 21.06
N THR A 459 16.06 -3.32 22.30
CA THR A 459 15.25 -2.13 22.60
C THR A 459 16.10 -0.91 22.96
N ASN A 460 15.62 0.27 22.57
CA ASN A 460 16.23 1.56 22.90
C ASN A 460 15.16 2.65 22.98
N THR A 461 15.54 3.78 23.57
CA THR A 461 14.68 4.98 23.69
C THR A 461 14.67 5.88 22.45
N SER A 462 15.58 5.66 21.49
CA SER A 462 16.00 6.66 20.51
C SER A 462 16.40 8.00 21.19
N TRP A 463 16.46 9.11 20.45
CA TRP A 463 16.75 10.41 21.04
C TRP A 463 15.53 11.00 21.77
N ILE A 464 15.60 11.07 23.11
CA ILE A 464 14.58 11.70 23.98
C ILE A 464 15.12 12.99 24.61
N GLY A 465 14.24 13.98 24.79
CA GLY A 465 14.58 15.32 25.29
C GLY A 465 13.57 16.38 24.84
N VAL A 466 13.81 17.68 25.05
CA VAL A 466 15.01 18.28 25.65
C VAL A 466 15.03 18.21 27.18
N TYR A 467 16.23 18.05 27.73
CA TYR A 467 16.55 18.18 29.16
C TYR A 467 17.63 19.26 29.34
N LYS A 468 17.80 19.79 30.54
CA LYS A 468 18.85 20.80 30.82
C LYS A 468 20.18 20.14 31.18
N SER A 469 21.28 20.82 30.86
CA SER A 469 22.59 20.54 31.48
C SER A 469 22.44 20.49 33.01
N GLY A 470 22.84 19.37 33.61
CA GLY A 470 22.73 19.08 35.05
C GLY A 470 21.40 18.47 35.52
N GLU A 471 20.46 18.12 34.63
CA GLU A 471 19.17 17.51 34.99
C GLU A 471 19.29 15.98 35.17
N GLU A 472 18.55 15.43 36.14
CA GLU A 472 18.50 13.98 36.43
C GLU A 472 17.32 13.33 35.69
N ILE A 473 17.64 12.51 34.68
CA ILE A 473 16.66 11.85 33.82
C ILE A 473 16.40 10.45 34.37
N ILE A 474 15.15 10.13 34.71
CA ILE A 474 14.74 8.81 35.20
C ILE A 474 14.01 8.07 34.08
N LEU A 475 14.49 6.88 33.72
CA LEU A 475 13.88 5.99 32.75
C LEU A 475 13.53 4.64 33.40
N GLN A 476 12.52 3.97 32.86
CA GLN A 476 12.08 2.65 33.31
C GLN A 476 12.33 1.63 32.19
N HIS A 477 12.81 0.44 32.53
CA HIS A 477 12.93 -0.68 31.57
C HIS A 477 12.65 -2.04 32.22
N THR A 478 12.27 -3.01 31.39
CA THR A 478 11.93 -4.38 31.76
C THR A 478 12.52 -5.37 30.76
N TRP A 479 13.66 -5.99 31.09
CA TRP A 479 14.22 -7.08 30.29
C TRP A 479 13.36 -8.35 30.41
N ASN A 480 12.96 -8.90 29.27
CA ASN A 480 12.11 -10.10 29.23
C ASN A 480 12.88 -11.43 29.29
N LYS A 481 14.21 -11.40 29.10
CA LYS A 481 15.11 -12.57 29.03
C LYS A 481 16.28 -12.43 30.03
N ARG A 482 16.77 -13.54 30.59
CA ARG A 482 17.95 -13.54 31.48
C ARG A 482 19.25 -13.49 30.65
N GLY A 483 20.17 -12.59 31.01
CA GLY A 483 21.40 -12.37 30.27
C GLY A 483 22.30 -11.29 30.89
N SER A 484 23.41 -11.00 30.24
CA SER A 484 24.25 -9.82 30.53
C SER A 484 24.02 -8.79 29.44
N TYR A 485 23.67 -7.57 29.85
CA TYR A 485 23.24 -6.49 28.98
C TYR A 485 24.09 -5.25 29.25
N THR A 486 24.74 -4.74 28.22
CA THR A 486 25.50 -3.49 28.27
C THR A 486 24.55 -2.33 28.00
N ILE A 487 23.95 -1.75 29.05
CA ILE A 487 23.20 -0.50 28.88
C ILE A 487 24.18 0.54 28.35
N SER A 488 23.91 1.03 27.15
CA SER A 488 24.77 1.99 26.47
C SER A 488 24.01 3.29 26.37
N ALA A 489 24.57 4.38 26.90
CA ALA A 489 23.97 5.69 26.75
C ALA A 489 24.96 6.74 26.27
N LYS A 490 24.49 7.60 25.38
CA LYS A 490 25.17 8.81 24.93
C LYS A 490 24.19 9.98 24.99
N VAL A 491 24.75 11.18 24.98
CA VAL A 491 23.99 12.42 24.80
C VAL A 491 24.42 13.15 23.55
N LYS A 492 23.58 14.10 23.14
CA LYS A 492 23.95 15.18 22.24
C LYS A 492 23.34 16.49 22.75
N ASP A 493 23.97 17.59 22.40
CA ASP A 493 23.41 18.93 22.58
C ASP A 493 22.27 19.22 21.58
N MET A 494 21.66 20.41 21.72
CA MET A 494 20.70 20.98 20.77
C MET A 494 21.30 21.31 19.38
N HIS A 495 22.62 21.19 19.23
CA HIS A 495 23.38 21.38 18.00
C HIS A 495 23.78 20.05 17.33
N ASP A 496 23.23 18.91 17.77
CA ASP A 496 23.48 17.57 17.22
C ASP A 496 24.91 17.02 17.39
N VAL A 497 25.75 17.60 18.26
CA VAL A 497 27.09 17.04 18.54
C VAL A 497 27.00 16.01 19.66
N GLU A 498 27.42 14.78 19.36
CA GLU A 498 27.34 13.66 20.31
C GLU A 498 28.53 13.66 21.29
N GLY A 499 28.23 13.48 22.58
CA GLY A 499 29.22 13.11 23.59
C GLY A 499 29.62 11.63 23.52
N GLU A 500 30.67 11.23 24.24
CA GLU A 500 31.09 9.82 24.28
C GLU A 500 30.02 8.92 24.92
N TRP A 501 29.95 7.66 24.47
CA TRP A 501 29.13 6.64 25.12
C TRP A 501 29.69 6.31 26.52
N THR A 502 28.82 6.33 27.53
CA THR A 502 29.02 5.56 28.77
C THR A 502 28.30 4.22 28.63
N THR A 503 28.86 3.18 29.25
CA THR A 503 28.19 1.90 29.42
C THR A 503 28.03 1.53 30.89
N LEU A 504 26.95 0.82 31.21
CA LEU A 504 26.69 0.17 32.49
C LEU A 504 26.39 -1.31 32.26
N GLU A 505 27.23 -2.19 32.81
CA GLU A 505 27.03 -3.63 32.74
C GLU A 505 25.94 -4.09 33.71
N VAL A 506 24.84 -4.59 33.15
CA VAL A 506 23.69 -5.12 33.89
C VAL A 506 23.56 -6.61 33.64
N SER A 507 23.96 -7.40 34.64
CA SER A 507 23.71 -8.83 34.64
C SER A 507 22.37 -9.15 35.32
N MET A 508 21.45 -9.78 34.60
CA MET A 508 20.50 -10.71 35.24
C MET A 508 21.19 -12.07 35.30
N PRO A 509 21.61 -12.55 36.49
CA PRO A 509 22.29 -13.83 36.58
C PRO A 509 21.39 -14.95 36.04
N LYS A 510 21.87 -15.62 34.99
CA LYS A 510 21.47 -17.00 34.72
C LYS A 510 21.92 -17.86 35.90
N SER A 511 21.22 -18.95 36.15
CA SER A 511 21.54 -19.95 37.18
C SER A 511 23.00 -20.40 37.01
N ASN A 512 23.85 -20.00 37.96
CA ASN A 512 25.27 -20.31 37.90
C ASN A 512 25.45 -21.79 38.26
N ILE A 513 25.93 -22.60 37.32
CA ILE A 513 26.07 -24.06 37.46
C ILE A 513 26.93 -24.46 38.68
N GLN A 514 27.73 -23.53 39.22
CA GLN A 514 28.55 -23.75 40.42
C GLN A 514 27.81 -23.54 41.75
N ASP A 515 26.65 -22.87 41.74
CA ASP A 515 25.85 -22.54 42.94
C ASP A 515 24.54 -23.36 43.02
N MET A 516 24.36 -24.34 42.14
CA MET A 516 23.17 -25.21 42.14
C MET A 516 23.10 -26.08 43.40
N SER A 517 21.99 -25.97 44.13
CA SER A 517 21.66 -26.94 45.18
C SER A 517 21.12 -28.23 44.57
N ASN A 518 20.95 -29.26 45.40
CA ASN A 518 20.40 -30.57 45.01
C ASN A 518 19.52 -31.11 46.15
N ASN A 519 18.71 -30.24 46.77
CA ASN A 519 17.76 -30.68 47.78
C ASN A 519 16.54 -31.30 47.09
N ILE A 520 15.81 -32.14 47.81
CA ILE A 520 14.49 -32.62 47.39
C ILE A 520 13.44 -31.92 48.26
N ILE A 521 12.50 -31.27 47.60
CA ILE A 521 11.30 -30.65 48.17
C ILE A 521 10.14 -31.56 47.82
N TYR A 522 9.31 -31.93 48.80
CA TYR A 522 8.20 -32.85 48.59
C TYR A 522 6.86 -32.11 48.51
N VAL A 523 6.01 -32.52 47.57
CA VAL A 523 4.67 -31.96 47.35
C VAL A 523 3.63 -33.08 47.36
N ASP A 524 2.54 -32.89 48.11
CA ASP A 524 1.46 -33.87 48.29
C ASP A 524 0.12 -33.14 48.50
N ASP A 525 -0.90 -33.42 47.66
CA ASP A 525 -2.18 -32.71 47.71
C ASP A 525 -3.01 -33.05 48.96
N ASP A 526 -2.70 -34.14 49.68
CA ASP A 526 -3.33 -34.52 50.94
C ASP A 526 -2.76 -33.78 52.18
N GLY A 527 -1.59 -33.14 52.04
CA GLY A 527 -0.86 -32.47 53.12
C GLY A 527 0.21 -33.31 53.82
N GLY A 528 0.60 -34.46 53.27
CA GLY A 528 1.65 -35.34 53.79
C GLY A 528 3.10 -34.83 53.68
N ALA A 529 3.35 -33.76 52.91
CA ALA A 529 4.67 -33.30 52.50
C ALA A 529 5.00 -31.84 52.90
N ASP A 530 6.05 -31.25 52.31
CA ASP A 530 6.51 -29.88 52.63
C ASP A 530 5.53 -28.80 52.13
N TYR A 531 4.86 -29.06 50.99
CA TYR A 531 3.87 -28.19 50.36
C TYR A 531 2.68 -28.99 49.83
N THR A 532 1.50 -28.35 49.74
CA THR A 532 0.28 -28.91 49.11
C THR A 532 0.06 -28.42 47.68
N ARG A 533 0.98 -27.62 47.14
CA ARG A 533 0.89 -26.98 45.82
C ARG A 533 2.25 -27.01 45.14
N ILE A 534 2.25 -27.23 43.83
CA ILE A 534 3.47 -27.30 43.02
C ILE A 534 4.04 -25.89 42.84
N GLN A 535 3.20 -24.86 42.65
CA GLN A 535 3.69 -23.48 42.54
C GLN A 535 4.34 -23.00 43.84
N ASP A 536 3.72 -23.24 45.01
CA ASP A 536 4.28 -22.84 46.30
C ASP A 536 5.67 -23.48 46.53
N ALA A 537 5.88 -24.72 46.05
CA ALA A 537 7.18 -25.38 46.08
C ALA A 537 8.20 -24.76 45.11
N ILE A 538 7.80 -24.38 43.88
CA ILE A 538 8.65 -23.64 42.93
C ILE A 538 9.07 -22.29 43.54
N ASP A 539 8.11 -21.54 44.09
CA ASP A 539 8.33 -20.21 44.68
C ASP A 539 9.36 -20.25 45.82
N ASN A 540 9.46 -21.36 46.56
CA ASN A 540 10.42 -21.55 47.66
C ASN A 540 11.68 -22.36 47.28
N ALA A 541 11.73 -23.00 46.11
CA ALA A 541 12.91 -23.74 45.64
C ALA A 541 14.11 -22.83 45.32
N ASN A 542 15.32 -23.40 45.35
CA ASN A 542 16.54 -22.77 44.84
C ASN A 542 16.90 -23.33 43.45
N GLU A 543 17.75 -22.62 42.70
CA GLU A 543 18.26 -23.09 41.42
C GLU A 543 18.99 -24.44 41.61
N GLY A 544 18.53 -25.50 40.93
CA GLY A 544 19.04 -26.87 41.00
C GLY A 544 18.24 -27.84 41.88
N ASP A 545 17.32 -27.37 42.73
CA ASP A 545 16.52 -28.26 43.59
C ASP A 545 15.54 -29.15 42.78
N THR A 546 15.22 -30.31 43.35
CA THR A 546 14.22 -31.26 42.83
C THR A 546 12.91 -31.11 43.59
N ILE A 547 11.82 -30.85 42.87
CA ILE A 547 10.46 -30.83 43.38
C ILE A 547 9.84 -32.21 43.05
N TYR A 548 9.69 -33.05 44.06
CA TYR A 548 9.11 -34.38 43.95
C TYR A 548 7.63 -34.35 44.34
N VAL A 549 6.76 -34.74 43.41
CA VAL A 549 5.31 -34.61 43.54
C VAL A 549 4.68 -35.99 43.65
N PHE A 550 4.01 -36.27 44.77
CA PHE A 550 3.30 -37.53 45.02
C PHE A 550 1.99 -37.63 44.21
N ASN A 551 1.49 -38.85 44.02
CA ASN A 551 0.27 -39.12 43.26
C ASN A 551 -0.96 -38.40 43.85
N GLY A 552 -1.53 -37.47 43.08
CA GLY A 552 -2.64 -36.58 43.44
C GLY A 552 -3.10 -35.76 42.22
N THR A 553 -4.07 -34.87 42.40
CA THR A 553 -4.63 -34.02 41.33
C THR A 553 -4.47 -32.53 41.67
N TYR A 554 -3.39 -31.94 41.18
CA TYR A 554 -2.99 -30.56 41.42
C TYR A 554 -3.74 -29.63 40.45
N ASN A 555 -4.78 -28.97 40.96
CA ASN A 555 -5.66 -28.07 40.21
C ASN A 555 -4.98 -26.69 40.06
N GLU A 556 -3.97 -26.58 39.19
CA GLU A 556 -3.05 -25.44 39.12
C GLU A 556 -2.55 -25.16 37.69
N ASN A 557 -2.41 -23.86 37.36
CA ASN A 557 -1.58 -23.39 36.25
C ASN A 557 -0.20 -23.01 36.80
N ILE A 558 0.87 -23.55 36.21
CA ILE A 558 2.22 -23.55 36.77
C ILE A 558 3.15 -22.65 35.95
N ILE A 559 3.93 -21.83 36.65
CA ILE A 559 4.90 -20.88 36.10
C ILE A 559 6.30 -21.27 36.65
N VAL A 560 7.17 -21.77 35.77
CA VAL A 560 8.52 -22.25 36.14
C VAL A 560 9.56 -21.22 35.71
N ASP A 561 9.93 -20.32 36.62
CA ASP A 561 10.90 -19.22 36.43
C ASP A 561 12.30 -19.52 37.02
N LYS A 562 12.49 -20.70 37.62
CA LYS A 562 13.75 -21.22 38.19
C LYS A 562 14.21 -22.48 37.47
N SER A 563 15.52 -22.72 37.43
CA SER A 563 16.14 -23.95 36.92
C SER A 563 15.95 -25.10 37.92
N VAL A 564 14.80 -25.78 37.87
CA VAL A 564 14.46 -26.88 38.81
C VAL A 564 14.10 -28.18 38.10
N TYR A 565 14.22 -29.30 38.81
CA TYR A 565 13.75 -30.61 38.37
C TYR A 565 12.37 -30.91 38.97
N ILE A 566 11.32 -30.92 38.17
CA ILE A 566 9.95 -31.20 38.63
C ILE A 566 9.60 -32.63 38.20
N THR A 567 9.41 -33.53 39.18
CA THR A 567 9.22 -34.97 38.94
C THR A 567 7.98 -35.50 39.66
N GLY A 568 7.01 -35.99 38.90
CA GLY A 568 5.85 -36.72 39.42
C GLY A 568 6.18 -38.18 39.73
N GLU A 569 5.53 -38.74 40.75
CA GLU A 569 5.72 -40.13 41.18
C GLU A 569 5.32 -41.15 40.10
N ASN A 570 4.25 -40.89 39.35
CA ASN A 570 3.79 -41.74 38.26
C ASN A 570 2.90 -40.96 37.28
N SER A 571 3.26 -40.91 35.99
CA SER A 571 2.50 -40.14 34.99
C SER A 571 1.06 -40.62 34.73
N GLN A 572 0.62 -41.77 35.26
CA GLN A 572 -0.78 -42.20 35.22
C GLN A 572 -1.61 -41.79 36.45
N MET A 573 -1.00 -41.23 37.50
CA MET A 573 -1.67 -40.93 38.78
C MET A 573 -1.20 -39.62 39.46
N THR A 574 -0.15 -38.97 38.95
CA THR A 574 0.24 -37.60 39.31
C THR A 574 -0.27 -36.66 38.22
N ILE A 575 -1.31 -35.87 38.51
CA ILE A 575 -2.07 -35.10 37.51
C ILE A 575 -1.93 -33.60 37.80
N ILE A 576 -1.56 -32.81 36.79
CA ILE A 576 -1.69 -31.35 36.78
C ILE A 576 -2.89 -31.00 35.90
N ASP A 577 -3.91 -30.37 36.49
CA ASP A 577 -5.14 -29.98 35.80
C ASP A 577 -5.27 -28.45 35.84
N GLY A 578 -4.99 -27.81 34.71
CA GLY A 578 -4.96 -26.35 34.59
C GLY A 578 -6.31 -25.77 34.16
N ALA A 579 -6.49 -24.47 34.39
CA ALA A 579 -7.68 -23.75 33.96
C ALA A 579 -7.92 -23.86 32.44
N ALA A 580 -9.19 -24.01 32.07
CA ALA A 580 -9.65 -23.91 30.69
C ALA A 580 -9.21 -22.58 30.05
N TYR A 581 -8.73 -22.63 28.82
CA TYR A 581 -8.23 -21.47 28.06
C TYR A 581 -7.00 -20.78 28.68
N GLU A 582 -6.18 -21.50 29.44
CA GLU A 582 -4.85 -21.05 29.87
C GLU A 582 -3.78 -22.15 29.60
N PHE A 583 -2.50 -21.76 29.60
CA PHE A 583 -1.39 -22.72 29.55
C PHE A 583 -1.29 -23.45 30.90
N VAL A 584 -1.21 -24.79 30.90
CA VAL A 584 -1.15 -25.57 32.14
C VAL A 584 0.23 -25.45 32.79
N VAL A 585 1.30 -25.52 32.00
CA VAL A 585 2.68 -25.31 32.48
C VAL A 585 3.47 -24.40 31.53
N THR A 586 3.99 -23.29 32.06
CA THR A 586 4.80 -22.32 31.32
C THR A 586 6.22 -22.29 31.84
N VAL A 587 7.19 -22.69 31.01
CA VAL A 587 8.62 -22.79 31.33
C VAL A 587 9.37 -21.56 30.79
N LEU A 588 10.03 -20.84 31.70
CA LEU A 588 10.50 -19.46 31.50
C LEU A 588 11.97 -19.24 31.91
N ASN A 589 12.66 -20.28 32.34
CA ASN A 589 14.09 -20.28 32.66
C ASN A 589 14.77 -21.54 32.12
N ASP A 590 16.09 -21.49 32.02
CA ASP A 590 16.94 -22.53 31.45
C ASP A 590 17.01 -23.77 32.35
N TYR A 591 17.45 -24.90 31.80
CA TYR A 591 17.75 -26.15 32.52
C TYR A 591 16.59 -26.79 33.31
N VAL A 592 15.36 -26.28 33.17
CA VAL A 592 14.16 -26.88 33.77
C VAL A 592 13.94 -28.30 33.25
N THR A 593 13.59 -29.24 34.13
CA THR A 593 13.13 -30.58 33.76
C THR A 593 11.71 -30.81 34.26
N ILE A 594 10.82 -31.36 33.44
CA ILE A 594 9.45 -31.76 33.83
C ILE A 594 9.21 -33.20 33.37
N ASN A 595 9.00 -34.12 34.31
CA ASN A 595 8.75 -35.53 34.01
C ASN A 595 7.77 -36.22 34.96
N GLY A 596 7.09 -37.25 34.48
CA GLY A 596 6.25 -38.12 35.32
C GLY A 596 4.84 -37.59 35.63
N PHE A 597 4.27 -36.70 34.81
CA PHE A 597 2.91 -36.15 34.99
C PHE A 597 1.91 -36.61 33.93
N THR A 598 0.62 -36.66 34.27
CA THR A 598 -0.46 -36.33 33.32
C THR A 598 -0.71 -34.81 33.38
N ILE A 599 -0.90 -34.18 32.22
CA ILE A 599 -1.19 -32.75 32.07
C ILE A 599 -2.49 -32.60 31.27
N THR A 600 -3.46 -31.88 31.82
CA THR A 600 -4.83 -31.72 31.31
C THR A 600 -5.35 -30.29 31.56
N ASN A 601 -6.39 -29.88 30.82
CA ASN A 601 -7.10 -28.62 31.02
C ASN A 601 -8.62 -28.78 30.74
N ASP A 602 -9.30 -29.62 31.53
CA ASP A 602 -10.62 -30.17 31.16
C ASP A 602 -11.74 -29.11 31.17
N ALA A 603 -12.12 -28.64 29.98
CA ALA A 603 -12.93 -27.44 29.75
C ALA A 603 -14.44 -27.71 29.58
N ASP A 604 -15.00 -28.64 30.37
CA ASP A 604 -16.45 -28.96 30.46
C ASP A 604 -17.12 -29.20 29.08
N GLY A 605 -16.37 -29.82 28.16
CA GLY A 605 -16.85 -30.36 26.87
C GLY A 605 -17.43 -29.37 25.86
N SER A 606 -17.24 -28.05 26.03
CA SER A 606 -17.88 -27.03 25.17
C SER A 606 -16.89 -26.31 24.23
N PRO A 607 -16.84 -26.64 22.94
CA PRO A 607 -16.01 -25.92 21.96
C PRO A 607 -16.59 -24.52 21.68
N CYS A 608 -16.08 -23.51 22.39
CA CYS A 608 -16.40 -22.11 22.12
C CYS A 608 -15.61 -21.62 20.90
N LEU A 609 -16.30 -21.41 19.78
CA LEU A 609 -15.71 -21.08 18.47
C LEU A 609 -15.23 -19.61 18.34
N ASP A 610 -15.34 -18.80 19.40
CA ASP A 610 -15.19 -17.34 19.33
C ASP A 610 -13.80 -16.82 19.80
N TYR A 611 -12.87 -17.69 20.24
CA TYR A 611 -11.53 -17.29 20.68
C TYR A 611 -10.43 -17.70 19.69
N PRO A 612 -9.53 -16.76 19.28
CA PRO A 612 -8.44 -17.04 18.33
C PRO A 612 -7.13 -17.50 19.00
N GLU A 613 -7.04 -17.46 20.33
CA GLU A 613 -5.83 -17.81 21.07
C GLU A 613 -5.84 -19.30 21.45
N VAL A 614 -4.78 -20.00 21.03
CA VAL A 614 -4.61 -21.44 21.22
C VAL A 614 -3.73 -21.65 22.45
N TYR A 615 -4.26 -22.34 23.47
CA TYR A 615 -3.59 -22.56 24.75
C TYR A 615 -3.11 -24.01 24.91
N PRO A 616 -1.87 -24.34 24.48
CA PRO A 616 -1.29 -25.66 24.68
C PRO A 616 -0.98 -25.98 26.14
N GLY A 617 -0.96 -27.27 26.46
CA GLY A 617 -0.69 -27.78 27.81
C GLY A 617 0.67 -27.35 28.37
N ILE A 618 1.74 -27.43 27.56
CA ILE A 618 3.08 -26.99 27.95
C ILE A 618 3.58 -25.91 26.99
N ARG A 619 4.14 -24.81 27.53
CA ARG A 619 4.87 -23.80 26.75
C ARG A 619 6.31 -23.66 27.23
N LEU A 620 7.26 -23.69 26.30
CA LEU A 620 8.65 -23.26 26.48
C LEU A 620 8.82 -21.92 25.75
N LEU A 621 9.22 -20.86 26.46
CA LEU A 621 9.33 -19.51 25.90
C LEU A 621 10.67 -18.86 26.25
N ASP A 622 11.51 -18.65 25.23
CA ASP A 622 12.85 -18.04 25.33
C ASP A 622 13.84 -18.82 26.23
N VAL A 623 13.69 -20.16 26.34
CA VAL A 623 14.46 -21.02 27.25
C VAL A 623 15.51 -21.90 26.56
N ASN A 624 16.53 -22.29 27.32
CA ASN A 624 17.68 -23.04 26.83
C ASN A 624 17.88 -24.34 27.65
N ASN A 625 18.18 -25.46 26.99
CA ASN A 625 18.53 -26.76 27.61
C ASN A 625 17.44 -27.44 28.47
N CYS A 626 16.18 -26.98 28.43
CA CYS A 626 15.09 -27.59 29.20
C CYS A 626 14.67 -28.98 28.69
N THR A 627 14.17 -29.84 29.57
CA THR A 627 13.80 -31.24 29.28
C THR A 627 12.35 -31.53 29.66
N ILE A 628 11.55 -32.07 28.73
CA ILE A 628 10.16 -32.50 28.94
C ILE A 628 10.06 -33.99 28.61
N SER A 629 9.79 -34.86 29.59
CA SER A 629 9.87 -36.30 29.33
C SER A 629 8.93 -37.20 30.12
N GLU A 630 8.50 -38.31 29.51
CA GLU A 630 7.72 -39.37 30.19
C GLU A 630 6.36 -38.89 30.74
N ASN A 631 5.86 -37.77 30.21
CA ASN A 631 4.56 -37.19 30.54
C ASN A 631 3.46 -37.70 29.60
N ILE A 632 2.21 -37.60 30.05
CA ILE A 632 0.99 -37.82 29.27
C ILE A 632 0.28 -36.46 29.14
N LEU A 633 0.01 -35.99 27.93
CA LEU A 633 -0.73 -34.75 27.69
C LEU A 633 -2.10 -35.13 27.11
N GLU A 634 -3.17 -34.82 27.84
CA GLU A 634 -4.56 -35.05 27.47
C GLU A 634 -5.30 -33.71 27.46
N VAL A 635 -5.07 -32.93 26.40
CA VAL A 635 -5.39 -31.50 26.34
C VAL A 635 -6.21 -31.16 25.10
N ASP A 636 -7.04 -30.12 25.19
CA ASP A 636 -7.92 -29.75 24.07
C ASP A 636 -7.18 -28.94 23.00
N TRP A 637 -6.66 -27.74 23.33
CA TRP A 637 -6.24 -26.77 22.31
C TRP A 637 -4.83 -26.97 21.73
N GLY A 638 -3.91 -27.66 22.42
CA GLY A 638 -2.58 -27.92 21.90
C GLY A 638 -1.71 -28.74 22.85
N GLY A 639 -0.74 -29.51 22.33
CA GLY A 639 0.17 -30.29 23.17
C GLY A 639 1.31 -29.45 23.77
N ILE A 640 2.39 -29.27 23.00
CA ILE A 640 3.57 -28.50 23.45
C ILE A 640 3.89 -27.36 22.47
N GLN A 641 4.06 -26.14 22.98
CA GLN A 641 4.59 -25.00 22.22
C GLN A 641 6.03 -24.69 22.64
N ILE A 642 6.87 -24.39 21.64
CA ILE A 642 8.30 -24.09 21.82
C ILE A 642 8.62 -22.84 21.01
N ASP A 643 8.72 -21.70 21.68
CA ASP A 643 8.98 -20.39 21.10
C ASP A 643 10.43 -19.95 21.40
N ASN A 644 11.16 -19.49 20.38
CA ASN A 644 12.48 -18.84 20.50
C ASN A 644 13.52 -19.62 21.35
N SER A 645 13.42 -20.95 21.44
CA SER A 645 14.14 -21.77 22.43
C SER A 645 15.30 -22.58 21.83
N LEU A 646 16.22 -23.04 22.68
CA LEU A 646 17.52 -23.61 22.28
C LEU A 646 17.85 -24.96 22.96
N ASP A 647 18.27 -25.95 22.17
CA ASP A 647 18.81 -27.26 22.61
C ASP A 647 17.91 -28.08 23.58
N CYS A 648 16.64 -27.70 23.75
CA CYS A 648 15.69 -28.42 24.60
C CYS A 648 15.40 -29.85 24.12
N ILE A 649 15.05 -30.74 25.04
CA ILE A 649 14.87 -32.17 24.78
C ILE A 649 13.48 -32.63 25.21
N ILE A 650 12.68 -33.14 24.27
CA ILE A 650 11.32 -33.59 24.48
C ILE A 650 11.26 -35.08 24.11
N PHE A 651 11.14 -35.98 25.09
CA PHE A 651 11.27 -37.43 24.82
C PHE A 651 10.36 -38.35 25.63
N ASN A 652 9.99 -39.49 25.05
CA ASN A 652 9.10 -40.50 25.67
C ASN A 652 7.72 -39.95 26.11
N ASN A 653 7.25 -38.80 25.61
CA ASN A 653 5.93 -38.25 25.98
C ASN A 653 4.82 -38.87 25.12
N ASN A 654 3.65 -39.05 25.74
CA ASN A 654 2.38 -39.42 25.11
C ASN A 654 1.55 -38.14 24.95
N ILE A 655 1.11 -37.78 23.75
CA ILE A 655 0.47 -36.49 23.46
C ILE A 655 -0.83 -36.69 22.68
N ASN A 656 -1.93 -36.20 23.25
CA ASN A 656 -3.25 -36.03 22.65
C ASN A 656 -3.63 -34.53 22.70
N SER A 657 -4.16 -34.02 21.58
CA SER A 657 -4.45 -32.59 21.37
C SER A 657 -5.71 -32.46 20.53
N ARG A 658 -6.88 -32.36 21.17
CA ARG A 658 -8.18 -32.66 20.54
C ARG A 658 -8.65 -31.64 19.49
N LEU A 659 -8.17 -30.39 19.57
CA LEU A 659 -8.62 -29.24 18.74
C LEU A 659 -7.47 -28.49 18.03
N GLY A 660 -6.20 -28.74 18.38
CA GLY A 660 -5.05 -28.06 17.76
C GLY A 660 -3.80 -28.91 17.55
N SER A 661 -2.64 -28.26 17.40
CA SER A 661 -1.37 -28.89 17.03
C SER A 661 -0.76 -29.70 18.17
N SER A 662 -0.27 -30.91 17.85
CA SER A 662 0.37 -31.77 18.84
C SER A 662 1.66 -31.13 19.39
N ILE A 663 2.49 -30.56 18.51
CA ILE A 663 3.62 -29.70 18.88
C ILE A 663 3.74 -28.54 17.87
N ASN A 664 3.94 -27.33 18.36
CA ASN A 664 4.29 -26.15 17.56
C ASN A 664 5.68 -25.65 17.94
N ILE A 665 6.57 -25.51 16.95
CA ILE A 665 7.96 -25.07 17.15
C ILE A 665 8.18 -23.83 16.29
N GLN A 666 8.53 -22.70 16.91
CA GLN A 666 8.72 -21.43 16.23
C GLN A 666 10.06 -20.78 16.62
N ASN A 667 10.78 -20.24 15.64
CA ASN A 667 12.05 -19.50 15.80
C ASN A 667 13.13 -20.21 16.66
N SER A 668 13.11 -21.54 16.72
CA SER A 668 13.87 -22.33 17.71
C SER A 668 15.00 -23.13 17.08
N TYR A 669 16.03 -23.46 17.87
CA TYR A 669 17.28 -24.06 17.39
C TYR A 669 17.63 -25.37 18.12
N ALA A 670 18.02 -26.40 17.37
CA ALA A 670 18.54 -27.70 17.85
C ALA A 670 17.64 -28.50 18.82
N ILE A 671 16.34 -28.20 18.90
CA ILE A 671 15.37 -28.96 19.71
C ILE A 671 15.39 -30.44 19.32
N ARG A 672 15.39 -31.33 20.32
CA ARG A 672 15.40 -32.79 20.16
C ARG A 672 14.06 -33.37 20.54
N LEU A 673 13.48 -34.16 19.64
CA LEU A 673 12.17 -34.82 19.78
C LEU A 673 12.34 -36.31 19.55
N LEU A 674 12.31 -37.10 20.63
CA LEU A 674 12.77 -38.49 20.64
C LEU A 674 11.71 -39.45 21.19
N ASN A 675 11.32 -40.47 20.42
CA ASN A 675 10.41 -41.55 20.84
C ASN A 675 9.02 -41.10 21.38
N ASN A 676 8.54 -39.90 21.07
CA ASN A 676 7.22 -39.44 21.52
C ASN A 676 6.10 -40.13 20.71
N ILE A 677 4.93 -40.31 21.32
CA ILE A 677 3.74 -40.90 20.70
C ILE A 677 2.64 -39.84 20.61
N PHE A 678 2.21 -39.55 19.38
CA PHE A 678 1.10 -38.65 19.08
C PHE A 678 -0.13 -39.47 18.69
N TYR A 679 -1.22 -39.31 19.42
CA TYR A 679 -2.49 -40.01 19.16
C TYR A 679 -3.68 -39.05 19.24
N ASN A 680 -4.70 -39.28 18.40
CA ASN A 680 -5.95 -38.50 18.37
C ASN A 680 -5.78 -36.97 18.28
N CYS A 681 -4.62 -36.50 17.79
CA CYS A 681 -4.34 -35.08 17.65
C CYS A 681 -5.08 -34.47 16.46
N TYR A 682 -5.63 -33.27 16.60
CA TYR A 682 -6.27 -32.52 15.52
C TYR A 682 -5.27 -32.15 14.42
N SER A 683 -4.17 -31.49 14.79
CA SER A 683 -3.09 -31.08 13.88
C SER A 683 -1.78 -31.83 14.21
N GLY A 684 -0.87 -31.89 13.24
CA GLY A 684 0.43 -32.55 13.39
C GLY A 684 1.45 -31.73 14.18
N MET A 685 2.72 -32.09 14.01
CA MET A 685 3.84 -31.28 14.47
C MET A 685 4.13 -30.21 13.42
N ILE A 686 4.00 -28.92 13.78
CA ILE A 686 4.32 -27.81 12.88
C ILE A 686 5.64 -27.16 13.30
N ILE A 687 6.50 -26.93 12.31
CA ILE A 687 7.82 -26.33 12.46
C ILE A 687 7.84 -25.05 11.61
N ARG A 688 7.98 -23.90 12.26
CA ARG A 688 8.03 -22.57 11.66
C ARG A 688 9.39 -21.93 11.92
N ASP A 689 10.08 -21.57 10.84
CA ASP A 689 11.28 -20.72 10.84
C ASP A 689 12.34 -21.10 11.91
N SER A 690 12.50 -22.42 12.09
CA SER A 690 13.33 -23.07 13.12
C SER A 690 14.41 -23.91 12.44
N THR A 691 15.52 -24.23 13.13
CA THR A 691 16.68 -24.86 12.50
C THR A 691 17.34 -25.95 13.36
N TYR A 692 18.11 -26.84 12.72
CA TYR A 692 18.93 -27.91 13.32
C TYR A 692 18.22 -28.93 14.22
N LEU A 693 16.89 -28.91 14.27
CA LEU A 693 16.03 -29.83 15.03
C LEU A 693 16.36 -31.31 14.74
N ARG A 694 16.20 -32.18 15.73
CA ARG A 694 16.40 -33.64 15.59
C ARG A 694 15.14 -34.38 16.03
N ILE A 695 14.44 -35.01 15.09
CA ILE A 695 13.13 -35.62 15.29
C ILE A 695 13.28 -37.11 14.96
N LEU A 696 13.42 -37.95 15.98
CA LEU A 696 13.85 -39.35 15.86
C LEU A 696 12.88 -40.33 16.54
N ASN A 697 12.53 -41.41 15.83
CA ASN A 697 11.73 -42.54 16.33
C ASN A 697 10.31 -42.19 16.88
N ASN A 698 9.76 -41.02 16.56
CA ASN A 698 8.42 -40.62 17.03
C ASN A 698 7.32 -41.30 16.20
N ASN A 699 6.18 -41.61 16.82
CA ASN A 699 5.05 -42.27 16.16
C ASN A 699 3.80 -41.39 16.19
N PHE A 700 3.15 -41.23 15.04
CA PHE A 700 1.92 -40.48 14.85
C PHE A 700 0.81 -41.42 14.38
N ASP A 701 -0.37 -41.41 15.02
CA ASP A 701 -1.50 -42.28 14.64
C ASP A 701 -2.18 -41.86 13.34
N ARG A 702 -2.30 -40.54 13.10
CA ARG A 702 -3.01 -39.92 11.95
C ARG A 702 -2.20 -38.85 11.21
N ASN A 703 -1.47 -38.02 11.95
CA ASN A 703 -0.87 -36.78 11.44
C ASN A 703 0.63 -36.94 11.12
N GLY A 704 1.27 -35.86 10.64
CA GLY A 704 2.67 -35.85 10.23
C GLY A 704 3.47 -34.68 10.79
N ILE A 705 4.60 -34.39 10.13
CA ILE A 705 5.48 -33.25 10.42
C ILE A 705 5.38 -32.25 9.27
N THR A 706 5.17 -30.97 9.57
CA THR A 706 5.01 -29.91 8.56
C THR A 706 6.12 -28.88 8.70
N LEU A 707 6.93 -28.72 7.65
CA LEU A 707 7.91 -27.63 7.57
C LEU A 707 7.27 -26.39 6.95
N ARG A 708 7.55 -25.22 7.53
CA ARG A 708 7.16 -23.89 7.04
C ARG A 708 8.32 -22.93 7.29
N GLY A 709 8.70 -22.15 6.29
CA GLY A 709 9.68 -21.08 6.45
C GLY A 709 10.27 -20.59 5.13
N SER A 710 10.76 -19.35 5.15
CA SER A 710 11.21 -18.62 3.94
C SER A 710 12.70 -18.76 3.60
N ASN A 711 13.49 -19.36 4.49
CA ASN A 711 14.91 -19.66 4.27
C ASN A 711 15.11 -21.17 4.06
N ILE A 712 16.06 -21.53 3.19
CA ILE A 712 16.45 -22.92 2.89
C ILE A 712 16.90 -23.70 4.14
N ASP A 713 17.49 -23.00 5.12
CA ASP A 713 17.92 -23.60 6.39
C ASP A 713 16.74 -24.03 7.27
N HIS A 714 15.57 -23.39 7.12
CA HIS A 714 14.31 -23.75 7.81
C HIS A 714 13.68 -25.05 7.26
N TRP A 715 14.35 -25.68 6.28
CA TRP A 715 13.94 -26.91 5.64
C TRP A 715 15.03 -27.99 5.69
N ASN A 716 16.29 -27.63 5.38
CA ASN A 716 17.35 -28.61 5.12
C ASN A 716 18.29 -28.89 6.31
N THR A 717 18.20 -28.14 7.42
CA THR A 717 19.11 -28.31 8.56
C THR A 717 18.76 -29.55 9.40
N HIS A 718 17.47 -29.87 9.52
CA HIS A 718 16.93 -30.89 10.43
C HIS A 718 17.46 -32.30 10.20
N ASP A 719 17.47 -33.13 11.24
CA ASP A 719 17.64 -34.59 11.19
C ASP A 719 16.31 -35.25 11.55
N ILE A 720 15.57 -35.73 10.55
CA ILE A 720 14.25 -36.35 10.70
C ILE A 720 14.37 -37.80 10.20
N SER A 721 14.37 -38.77 11.10
CA SER A 721 14.52 -40.18 10.72
C SER A 721 13.84 -41.16 11.69
N ASN A 722 13.53 -42.36 11.20
CA ASN A 722 12.82 -43.44 11.90
C ASN A 722 11.41 -43.10 12.43
N ASN A 723 10.83 -41.94 12.12
CA ASN A 723 9.47 -41.58 12.53
C ASN A 723 8.42 -42.33 11.67
N THR A 724 7.26 -42.62 12.25
CA THR A 724 6.15 -43.30 11.56
C THR A 724 4.84 -42.52 11.63
N LYS A 725 4.10 -42.47 10.53
CA LYS A 725 2.73 -41.96 10.41
C LYS A 725 1.82 -43.13 10.04
N ASN A 726 0.80 -43.41 10.85
CA ASN A 726 -0.13 -44.52 10.70
C ASN A 726 0.61 -45.89 10.59
N GLY A 727 1.73 -46.04 11.32
CA GLY A 727 2.62 -47.22 11.25
C GLY A 727 3.50 -47.33 10.00
N LYS A 728 3.37 -46.42 9.01
CA LYS A 728 4.22 -46.34 7.81
C LYS A 728 5.37 -45.34 8.01
N PRO A 729 6.54 -45.49 7.36
CA PRO A 729 7.65 -44.57 7.53
C PRO A 729 7.34 -43.15 6.99
N ILE A 730 7.80 -42.14 7.72
CA ILE A 730 7.95 -40.76 7.20
C ILE A 730 9.32 -40.69 6.51
N TYR A 731 9.35 -40.40 5.21
CA TYR A 731 10.60 -40.20 4.48
C TYR A 731 10.96 -38.72 4.43
N TYR A 732 12.08 -38.35 5.03
CA TYR A 732 12.69 -37.03 4.86
C TYR A 732 14.03 -37.14 4.12
N TYR A 733 14.17 -36.39 3.04
CA TYR A 733 15.43 -36.28 2.29
C TYR A 733 15.85 -34.82 2.19
N LYS A 734 17.10 -34.54 2.58
CA LYS A 734 17.71 -33.20 2.52
C LYS A 734 18.96 -33.16 1.66
N ASN A 735 19.18 -32.07 0.91
CA ASN A 735 20.42 -31.80 0.17
C ASN A 735 20.87 -32.98 -0.76
N THR A 736 19.92 -33.76 -1.26
CA THR A 736 20.15 -35.08 -1.88
C THR A 736 19.56 -35.13 -3.29
N ASN A 737 20.07 -36.00 -4.16
CA ASN A 737 19.58 -36.14 -5.53
C ASN A 737 19.48 -37.58 -6.05
N ASN A 738 18.75 -37.75 -7.15
CA ASN A 738 18.63 -39.01 -7.93
C ASN A 738 18.04 -40.21 -7.15
N ILE A 739 17.04 -39.97 -6.29
CA ILE A 739 16.32 -41.02 -5.55
C ILE A 739 14.97 -41.33 -6.20
N SER A 740 14.58 -42.61 -6.24
CA SER A 740 13.24 -43.05 -6.63
C SER A 740 12.52 -43.66 -5.43
N ILE A 741 11.46 -43.02 -4.97
CA ILE A 741 10.60 -43.49 -3.87
C ILE A 741 9.42 -44.24 -4.51
N THR A 742 9.34 -45.55 -4.25
CA THR A 742 8.29 -46.46 -4.75
C THR A 742 7.89 -47.52 -3.71
N SER A 743 8.27 -47.30 -2.45
CA SER A 743 7.87 -48.08 -1.28
C SER A 743 6.69 -47.40 -0.59
N ASP A 744 5.97 -48.15 0.23
CA ASP A 744 4.87 -47.59 1.02
C ASP A 744 5.39 -46.53 2.02
N ALA A 745 4.61 -45.48 2.22
CA ALA A 745 4.99 -44.24 2.90
C ALA A 745 3.80 -43.68 3.69
N GLY A 746 4.07 -43.11 4.87
CA GLY A 746 3.07 -42.33 5.61
C GLY A 746 3.05 -40.87 5.17
N GLN A 747 4.23 -40.29 4.93
CA GLN A 747 4.44 -38.91 4.51
C GLN A 747 5.80 -38.81 3.77
N ILE A 748 5.97 -37.84 2.88
CA ILE A 748 7.24 -37.58 2.19
C ILE A 748 7.59 -36.09 2.27
N LEU A 749 8.78 -35.78 2.77
CA LEU A 749 9.32 -34.43 2.94
C LEU A 749 10.66 -34.31 2.18
N LEU A 750 10.79 -33.32 1.29
CA LEU A 750 11.98 -33.07 0.48
C LEU A 750 12.48 -31.64 0.68
N ALA A 751 13.73 -31.48 1.10
CA ALA A 751 14.34 -30.17 1.41
C ALA A 751 15.64 -29.96 0.61
N ASN A 752 15.67 -28.96 -0.29
CA ASN A 752 16.79 -28.73 -1.21
C ASN A 752 17.22 -30.01 -1.95
N CYS A 753 16.25 -30.73 -2.50
CA CYS A 753 16.48 -31.99 -3.21
C CYS A 753 16.35 -31.81 -4.72
N SER A 754 16.96 -32.71 -5.50
CA SER A 754 16.79 -32.69 -6.96
C SER A 754 16.71 -34.04 -7.64
N TYR A 755 16.02 -34.12 -8.78
CA TYR A 755 15.82 -35.37 -9.53
C TYR A 755 15.21 -36.52 -8.68
N ILE A 756 14.33 -36.18 -7.73
CA ILE A 756 13.61 -37.15 -6.90
C ILE A 756 12.35 -37.61 -7.63
N SER A 757 12.09 -38.91 -7.68
CA SER A 757 10.92 -39.51 -8.32
C SER A 757 10.02 -40.18 -7.28
N ILE A 758 8.86 -39.58 -6.97
CA ILE A 758 7.80 -40.14 -6.14
C ILE A 758 6.73 -40.74 -7.06
N LYS A 759 6.58 -42.07 -7.09
CA LYS A 759 5.64 -42.72 -8.03
C LYS A 759 5.05 -44.03 -7.54
N ASN A 760 3.82 -44.31 -8.01
CA ASN A 760 3.06 -45.53 -7.74
C ASN A 760 2.78 -45.79 -6.25
N ILE A 761 2.69 -44.73 -5.43
CA ILE A 761 2.38 -44.83 -4.00
C ILE A 761 0.88 -44.62 -3.78
N THR A 762 0.33 -45.40 -2.84
CA THR A 762 -1.07 -45.34 -2.40
C THR A 762 -1.13 -44.79 -0.98
N PHE A 763 -1.76 -43.63 -0.83
CA PHE A 763 -2.01 -42.98 0.44
C PHE A 763 -3.51 -43.00 0.73
N THR A 764 -3.90 -43.67 1.81
CA THR A 764 -5.29 -43.88 2.24
C THR A 764 -5.35 -43.84 3.75
N ASP A 765 -6.42 -43.27 4.31
CA ASP A 765 -6.68 -43.36 5.74
C ASP A 765 -6.98 -44.80 6.20
N ILE A 766 -6.79 -45.01 7.50
CA ILE A 766 -7.02 -46.29 8.20
C ILE A 766 -8.15 -46.15 9.25
N HIS A 767 -8.58 -44.92 9.54
CA HIS A 767 -9.51 -44.59 10.61
C HIS A 767 -10.83 -44.07 10.03
N ASN A 768 -11.94 -44.75 10.35
CA ASN A 768 -13.28 -44.42 9.86
C ASN A 768 -14.09 -43.55 10.84
N ASP A 769 -13.52 -43.24 12.00
CA ASP A 769 -14.24 -42.63 13.12
C ASP A 769 -14.42 -41.12 12.97
N PHE A 770 -15.24 -40.54 13.84
CA PHE A 770 -15.98 -39.31 13.58
C PHE A 770 -15.23 -38.01 13.93
N GLU A 771 -15.70 -36.92 13.33
CA GLU A 771 -15.32 -35.52 13.58
C GLU A 771 -13.93 -35.09 13.05
N ALA A 772 -13.73 -33.78 12.91
CA ALA A 772 -12.66 -33.20 12.10
C ALA A 772 -11.26 -33.35 12.73
N TYR A 773 -10.29 -33.86 11.97
CA TYR A 773 -8.86 -33.85 12.30
C TYR A 773 -8.10 -33.37 11.06
N SER A 774 -7.33 -32.28 11.18
CA SER A 774 -6.58 -31.71 10.05
C SER A 774 -5.29 -32.49 9.77
N SER A 775 -5.31 -33.36 8.77
CA SER A 775 -4.07 -34.00 8.31
C SER A 775 -3.23 -33.00 7.51
N HIS A 776 -2.00 -32.72 7.96
CA HIS A 776 -1.15 -31.73 7.30
C HIS A 776 -0.32 -32.36 6.16
N ASP A 777 0.23 -31.52 5.27
CA ASP A 777 0.98 -31.81 4.03
C ASP A 777 1.47 -33.26 3.84
N LEU A 778 0.92 -33.98 2.86
CA LEU A 778 1.27 -35.38 2.63
C LEU A 778 2.59 -35.56 1.85
N ILE A 779 2.76 -34.79 0.77
CA ILE A 779 3.97 -34.74 -0.04
C ILE A 779 4.44 -33.28 -0.07
N GLN A 780 5.52 -32.99 0.65
CA GLN A 780 6.02 -31.64 0.85
C GLN A 780 7.40 -31.46 0.20
N LEU A 781 7.55 -30.44 -0.63
CA LEU A 781 8.80 -30.07 -1.31
C LEU A 781 9.15 -28.61 -0.99
N GLY A 782 10.32 -28.38 -0.39
CA GLY A 782 10.92 -27.05 -0.21
C GLY A 782 12.23 -26.91 -0.99
N PHE A 783 12.44 -25.77 -1.64
CA PHE A 783 13.68 -25.40 -2.32
C PHE A 783 14.20 -26.45 -3.34
N SER A 784 13.30 -27.25 -3.91
CA SER A 784 13.64 -28.49 -4.63
C SER A 784 13.45 -28.36 -6.14
N SER A 785 14.22 -29.12 -6.94
CA SER A 785 14.23 -28.95 -8.41
C SER A 785 14.28 -30.23 -9.23
N TYR A 786 13.65 -30.23 -10.41
CA TYR A 786 13.58 -31.39 -11.32
C TYR A 786 12.95 -32.65 -10.69
N CYS A 787 12.16 -32.50 -9.62
CA CYS A 787 11.45 -33.59 -8.99
C CYS A 787 10.26 -34.05 -9.86
N THR A 788 9.79 -35.28 -9.65
CA THR A 788 8.65 -35.85 -10.37
C THR A 788 7.73 -36.59 -9.40
N ILE A 789 6.48 -36.14 -9.30
CA ILE A 789 5.41 -36.78 -8.52
C ILE A 789 4.40 -37.34 -9.52
N HIS A 790 4.45 -38.64 -9.78
CA HIS A 790 3.76 -39.26 -10.92
C HIS A 790 2.98 -40.53 -10.57
N ASN A 791 1.73 -40.62 -11.05
CA ASN A 791 0.88 -41.81 -10.94
C ASN A 791 0.77 -42.32 -9.48
N ASN A 792 0.50 -41.42 -8.54
CA ASN A 792 0.17 -41.74 -7.15
C ASN A 792 -1.35 -41.66 -6.93
N TYR A 793 -1.86 -42.42 -5.97
CA TYR A 793 -3.25 -42.37 -5.53
C TYR A 793 -3.29 -41.78 -4.12
N ILE A 794 -4.00 -40.66 -3.96
CA ILE A 794 -4.15 -39.96 -2.68
C ILE A 794 -5.65 -39.90 -2.35
N SER A 795 -6.02 -40.48 -1.21
CA SER A 795 -7.38 -40.53 -0.69
C SER A 795 -7.34 -40.39 0.84
N ILE A 796 -7.04 -39.17 1.29
CA ILE A 796 -6.97 -38.80 2.71
C ILE A 796 -7.99 -37.69 2.96
N ASP A 797 -8.75 -37.81 4.05
CA ASP A 797 -9.76 -36.83 4.44
C ASP A 797 -9.16 -35.64 5.23
N TYR A 798 -9.84 -34.49 5.17
CA TYR A 798 -9.51 -33.28 5.94
C TYR A 798 -8.05 -32.79 5.80
N ILE A 799 -7.43 -33.05 4.65
CA ILE A 799 -6.02 -32.70 4.40
C ILE A 799 -5.84 -31.21 4.06
N GLU A 800 -4.80 -30.58 4.61
CA GLU A 800 -4.39 -29.19 4.31
C GLU A 800 -3.97 -29.07 2.83
N SER A 801 -2.89 -29.75 2.44
CA SER A 801 -2.40 -29.82 1.06
C SER A 801 -1.96 -31.25 0.70
N SER A 802 -2.63 -31.88 -0.28
CA SER A 802 -2.26 -33.23 -0.76
C SER A 802 -0.86 -33.26 -1.42
N ILE A 803 -0.50 -32.20 -2.14
CA ILE A 803 0.86 -31.97 -2.66
C ILE A 803 1.21 -30.48 -2.44
N TYR A 804 2.28 -30.20 -1.69
CA TYR A 804 2.74 -28.85 -1.35
C TYR A 804 4.15 -28.58 -1.88
N LEU A 805 4.33 -27.50 -2.65
CA LEU A 805 5.64 -27.02 -3.12
C LEU A 805 5.91 -25.58 -2.65
N TYR A 806 7.08 -25.34 -2.08
CA TYR A 806 7.61 -24.02 -1.73
C TYR A 806 8.96 -23.78 -2.41
N ASP A 807 9.11 -22.64 -3.11
CA ASP A 807 10.31 -22.25 -3.88
C ASP A 807 10.92 -23.40 -4.70
N CYS A 808 10.06 -24.15 -5.39
CA CYS A 808 10.44 -25.28 -6.21
C CYS A 808 10.49 -24.92 -7.69
N THR A 809 11.38 -25.58 -8.44
CA THR A 809 11.54 -25.31 -9.88
C THR A 809 11.64 -26.54 -10.77
N HIS A 810 11.24 -26.40 -12.04
CA HIS A 810 11.41 -27.41 -13.10
C HIS A 810 10.84 -28.81 -12.79
N SER A 811 9.94 -28.91 -11.79
CA SER A 811 9.41 -30.18 -11.31
C SER A 811 8.08 -30.54 -11.99
N ASN A 812 7.79 -31.83 -12.09
CA ASN A 812 6.61 -32.38 -12.76
C ASN A 812 5.66 -33.02 -11.73
N ILE A 813 4.39 -32.65 -11.74
CA ILE A 813 3.33 -33.29 -10.96
C ILE A 813 2.31 -33.82 -11.95
N SER A 814 2.25 -35.14 -12.17
CA SER A 814 1.44 -35.66 -13.26
C SER A 814 0.75 -37.00 -13.08
N ASP A 815 -0.40 -37.13 -13.73
CA ASP A 815 -1.17 -38.39 -13.81
C ASP A 815 -1.57 -38.94 -12.42
N ASN A 816 -1.57 -38.10 -11.37
CA ASN A 816 -1.99 -38.49 -10.03
C ASN A 816 -3.52 -38.42 -9.90
N LEU A 817 -4.10 -39.34 -9.13
CA LEU A 817 -5.51 -39.31 -8.75
C LEU A 817 -5.61 -38.88 -7.28
N ILE A 818 -6.17 -37.70 -7.06
CA ILE A 818 -6.27 -37.03 -5.76
C ILE A 818 -7.76 -36.86 -5.45
N CYS A 819 -8.25 -37.58 -4.44
CA CYS A 819 -9.63 -37.52 -4.00
C CYS A 819 -9.72 -37.56 -2.46
N THR A 820 -10.94 -37.50 -1.94
CA THR A 820 -11.30 -37.62 -0.51
C THR A 820 -12.79 -37.98 -0.46
N GLU A 821 -13.22 -38.74 0.56
CA GLU A 821 -14.65 -39.04 0.76
C GLU A 821 -15.35 -37.92 1.53
N LYS A 822 -14.61 -37.23 2.39
CA LYS A 822 -15.04 -35.99 3.06
C LYS A 822 -14.48 -34.79 2.28
N LEU A 823 -14.09 -33.72 2.97
CA LEU A 823 -13.67 -32.47 2.33
C LEU A 823 -12.26 -32.08 2.81
N GLY A 824 -11.29 -32.12 1.90
CA GLY A 824 -9.95 -31.55 2.09
C GLY A 824 -9.90 -30.08 1.71
N ASP A 825 -8.89 -29.35 2.17
CA ASP A 825 -8.69 -27.94 1.78
C ASP A 825 -8.09 -27.86 0.37
N THR A 826 -6.80 -28.13 0.18
CA THR A 826 -6.13 -27.98 -1.12
C THR A 826 -5.63 -29.31 -1.73
N GLY A 827 -5.93 -29.52 -3.02
CA GLY A 827 -5.45 -30.68 -3.79
C GLY A 827 -3.97 -30.58 -4.18
N ILE A 828 -3.57 -29.50 -4.84
CA ILE A 828 -2.18 -29.19 -5.16
C ILE A 828 -1.91 -27.70 -4.89
N GLU A 829 -0.91 -27.40 -4.07
CA GLU A 829 -0.50 -26.04 -3.72
C GLU A 829 0.93 -25.77 -4.17
N ILE A 830 1.14 -24.66 -4.88
CA ILE A 830 2.47 -24.16 -5.25
C ILE A 830 2.65 -22.71 -4.78
N ILE A 831 3.73 -22.45 -4.03
CA ILE A 831 4.04 -21.15 -3.41
C ILE A 831 5.46 -20.72 -3.80
N CYS A 832 5.61 -19.48 -4.28
CA CYS A 832 6.88 -18.91 -4.78
C CYS A 832 7.59 -19.75 -5.87
N CYS A 833 6.86 -20.64 -6.55
CA CYS A 833 7.41 -21.65 -7.45
C CYS A 833 7.55 -21.16 -8.90
N THR A 834 8.57 -21.63 -9.64
CA THR A 834 8.77 -21.24 -11.06
C THR A 834 9.18 -22.37 -12.01
N ASN A 835 8.68 -22.32 -13.25
CA ASN A 835 8.95 -23.28 -14.34
C ASN A 835 8.49 -24.74 -14.09
N ASN A 836 7.55 -24.99 -13.18
CA ASN A 836 7.02 -26.33 -12.91
C ASN A 836 5.90 -26.72 -13.89
N SER A 837 5.62 -28.01 -14.04
CA SER A 837 4.53 -28.53 -14.87
C SER A 837 3.56 -29.42 -14.07
N ILE A 838 2.28 -29.03 -14.03
CA ILE A 838 1.20 -29.79 -13.36
C ILE A 838 0.26 -30.32 -14.45
N TYR A 839 0.20 -31.63 -14.69
CA TYR A 839 -0.57 -32.15 -15.83
C TYR A 839 -1.21 -33.53 -15.70
N ASN A 840 -2.35 -33.73 -16.38
CA ASN A 840 -3.12 -34.99 -16.37
C ASN A 840 -3.61 -35.44 -14.97
N ASN A 841 -3.51 -34.61 -13.93
CA ASN A 841 -3.98 -34.99 -12.59
C ASN A 841 -5.52 -34.91 -12.55
N SER A 842 -6.14 -35.80 -11.78
CA SER A 842 -7.58 -35.76 -11.49
C SER A 842 -7.78 -35.42 -10.01
N ILE A 843 -8.45 -34.30 -9.72
CA ILE A 843 -8.61 -33.75 -8.36
C ILE A 843 -10.11 -33.61 -8.05
N LEU A 844 -10.58 -34.23 -6.97
CA LEU A 844 -12.00 -34.36 -6.63
C LEU A 844 -12.26 -34.10 -5.14
N ASN A 845 -13.35 -33.39 -4.81
CA ASN A 845 -13.85 -33.16 -3.44
C ASN A 845 -12.97 -32.27 -2.50
N TYR A 846 -12.23 -31.31 -3.05
CA TYR A 846 -11.48 -30.31 -2.28
C TYR A 846 -12.22 -28.96 -2.20
N TYR A 847 -11.88 -28.10 -1.23
CA TYR A 847 -12.27 -26.69 -1.27
C TYR A 847 -11.56 -26.00 -2.46
N LEU A 848 -10.24 -26.18 -2.55
CA LEU A 848 -9.34 -25.63 -3.56
C LEU A 848 -8.70 -26.77 -4.39
N GLY A 849 -8.90 -26.78 -5.70
CA GLY A 849 -8.34 -27.83 -6.58
C GLY A 849 -6.82 -27.69 -6.79
N ILE A 850 -6.42 -26.62 -7.48
CA ILE A 850 -5.01 -26.20 -7.65
C ILE A 850 -4.87 -24.75 -7.21
N ARG A 851 -4.01 -24.51 -6.21
CA ARG A 851 -3.73 -23.18 -5.65
C ARG A 851 -2.32 -22.72 -6.06
N VAL A 852 -2.23 -21.49 -6.57
CA VAL A 852 -1.01 -20.93 -7.16
C VAL A 852 -0.77 -19.55 -6.55
N LEU A 853 0.22 -19.45 -5.66
CA LEU A 853 0.50 -18.25 -4.86
C LEU A 853 1.91 -17.73 -5.16
N ASN A 854 2.04 -16.44 -5.50
CA ASN A 854 3.32 -15.79 -5.83
C ASN A 854 4.20 -16.56 -6.85
N SER A 855 3.58 -17.39 -7.69
CA SER A 855 4.24 -18.43 -8.48
C SER A 855 4.16 -18.12 -9.97
N ASN A 856 5.29 -18.18 -10.67
CA ASN A 856 5.43 -17.61 -12.01
C ASN A 856 5.93 -18.62 -13.06
N HIS A 857 5.59 -18.42 -14.34
CA HIS A 857 6.08 -19.28 -15.45
C HIS A 857 5.74 -20.78 -15.35
N ASN A 858 4.77 -21.20 -14.53
CA ASN A 858 4.36 -22.60 -14.39
C ASN A 858 3.35 -23.00 -15.48
N ASN A 859 3.24 -24.31 -15.75
CA ASN A 859 2.48 -24.87 -16.86
C ASN A 859 1.45 -25.90 -16.36
N ILE A 860 0.19 -25.48 -16.24
CA ILE A 860 -0.92 -26.26 -15.68
C ILE A 860 -1.80 -26.73 -16.84
N LYS A 861 -1.76 -28.02 -17.20
CA LYS A 861 -2.36 -28.49 -18.46
C LYS A 861 -3.05 -29.85 -18.36
N CYS A 862 -4.16 -30.03 -19.09
CA CYS A 862 -4.87 -31.32 -19.16
C CYS A 862 -5.32 -31.90 -17.80
N ASN A 863 -5.43 -31.10 -16.73
CA ASN A 863 -5.94 -31.57 -15.44
C ASN A 863 -7.47 -31.58 -15.43
N ASN A 864 -8.05 -32.54 -14.73
CA ASN A 864 -9.49 -32.71 -14.53
C ASN A 864 -9.83 -32.38 -13.07
N ILE A 865 -10.59 -31.31 -12.81
CA ILE A 865 -10.74 -30.76 -11.46
C ILE A 865 -12.23 -30.57 -11.16
N VAL A 866 -12.69 -31.13 -10.04
CA VAL A 866 -14.06 -30.97 -9.53
C VAL A 866 -14.03 -30.72 -8.02
N SER A 867 -13.79 -29.47 -7.66
CA SER A 867 -13.79 -28.95 -6.30
C SER A 867 -15.15 -28.40 -5.89
N ILE A 868 -15.32 -28.09 -4.61
CA ILE A 868 -16.55 -27.55 -4.03
C ILE A 868 -16.59 -26.02 -4.13
N MET A 869 -15.48 -25.33 -3.87
CA MET A 869 -15.44 -23.85 -3.85
C MET A 869 -14.68 -23.26 -5.04
N GLN A 870 -13.41 -23.65 -5.27
CA GLN A 870 -12.58 -23.15 -6.38
C GLN A 870 -11.75 -24.29 -6.97
N ASP A 871 -11.70 -24.41 -8.29
CA ASP A 871 -10.95 -25.49 -8.95
C ASP A 871 -9.52 -25.03 -9.28
N ILE A 872 -9.35 -23.78 -9.71
CA ILE A 872 -8.05 -23.15 -9.92
C ILE A 872 -8.06 -21.74 -9.34
N TYR A 873 -7.09 -21.43 -8.48
CA TYR A 873 -6.89 -20.12 -7.86
C TYR A 873 -5.46 -19.62 -8.12
N LEU A 874 -5.34 -18.51 -8.86
CA LEU A 874 -4.09 -17.77 -9.07
C LEU A 874 -4.12 -16.46 -8.29
N LEU A 875 -3.18 -16.27 -7.37
CA LEU A 875 -2.96 -15.01 -6.64
C LEU A 875 -1.51 -14.53 -6.83
N SER A 876 -1.35 -13.27 -7.26
CA SER A 876 -0.04 -12.62 -7.46
C SER A 876 0.91 -13.46 -8.33
N SER A 877 0.35 -14.20 -9.30
CA SER A 877 1.00 -15.32 -9.99
C SER A 877 0.93 -15.12 -11.50
N SER A 878 2.09 -14.94 -12.13
CA SER A 878 2.20 -14.28 -13.43
C SER A 878 2.99 -15.08 -14.47
N ASN A 879 2.74 -14.82 -15.76
CA ASN A 879 3.35 -15.53 -16.89
C ASN A 879 3.08 -17.06 -16.92
N ASN A 880 2.11 -17.57 -16.14
CA ASN A 880 1.74 -18.98 -16.14
C ASN A 880 0.91 -19.35 -17.37
N THR A 881 1.03 -20.60 -17.83
CA THR A 881 0.24 -21.15 -18.93
C THR A 881 -0.76 -22.16 -18.39
N LEU A 882 -2.05 -21.98 -18.69
CA LEU A 882 -3.13 -22.90 -18.35
C LEU A 882 -3.80 -23.43 -19.62
N TYR A 883 -3.60 -24.72 -19.93
CA TYR A 883 -3.97 -25.29 -21.23
C TYR A 883 -4.80 -26.58 -21.13
N LYS A 884 -6.03 -26.58 -21.67
CA LYS A 884 -6.92 -27.76 -21.70
C LYS A 884 -7.23 -28.39 -20.33
N ASN A 885 -7.30 -27.62 -19.26
CA ASN A 885 -7.89 -28.10 -18.00
C ASN A 885 -9.42 -28.12 -18.15
N ASP A 886 -10.07 -29.08 -17.50
CA ASP A 886 -11.45 -29.51 -17.81
C ASP A 886 -12.28 -29.76 -16.54
N ASN A 887 -13.61 -29.75 -16.68
CA ASN A 887 -14.65 -29.83 -15.66
C ASN A 887 -14.65 -28.74 -14.56
N ILE A 888 -13.86 -27.68 -14.75
CA ILE A 888 -13.76 -26.55 -13.82
C ILE A 888 -15.12 -25.85 -13.66
N ARG A 889 -15.51 -25.57 -12.42
CA ARG A 889 -16.67 -24.73 -12.06
C ARG A 889 -16.24 -23.29 -11.86
N ASN A 890 -15.26 -23.07 -10.98
CA ASN A 890 -14.82 -21.75 -10.54
C ASN A 890 -13.30 -21.59 -10.74
N PHE A 891 -12.92 -20.73 -11.68
CA PHE A 891 -11.54 -20.32 -11.91
C PHE A 891 -11.39 -18.86 -11.48
N ILE A 892 -10.42 -18.56 -10.60
CA ILE A 892 -10.11 -17.20 -10.15
C ILE A 892 -8.67 -16.83 -10.51
N ILE A 893 -8.50 -15.60 -11.00
CA ILE A 893 -7.22 -14.93 -11.24
C ILE A 893 -7.26 -13.59 -10.49
N TYR A 894 -6.33 -13.36 -9.57
CA TYR A 894 -6.28 -12.19 -8.70
C TYR A 894 -4.88 -11.55 -8.68
N ASN A 895 -4.79 -10.22 -8.82
CA ASN A 895 -3.53 -9.46 -8.80
C ASN A 895 -2.42 -10.03 -9.72
N SER A 896 -2.80 -10.58 -10.87
CA SER A 896 -1.94 -11.48 -11.67
C SER A 896 -1.82 -10.99 -13.11
N ILE A 897 -0.61 -11.09 -13.69
CA ILE A 897 -0.31 -10.51 -15.01
C ILE A 897 0.25 -11.50 -16.04
N ASP A 898 -0.01 -11.21 -17.31
CA ASP A 898 0.60 -11.87 -18.48
C ASP A 898 0.38 -13.41 -18.56
N ASN A 899 -0.61 -13.97 -17.84
CA ASN A 899 -0.94 -15.41 -17.91
C ASN A 899 -1.70 -15.77 -19.20
N SER A 900 -1.55 -17.02 -19.66
CA SER A 900 -2.17 -17.55 -20.89
C SER A 900 -3.15 -18.70 -20.60
N ILE A 901 -4.44 -18.44 -20.72
CA ILE A 901 -5.57 -19.35 -20.44
C ILE A 901 -6.15 -19.84 -21.78
N LEU A 902 -5.74 -21.02 -22.20
CA LEU A 902 -5.87 -21.51 -23.57
C LEU A 902 -6.66 -22.83 -23.67
N LYS A 903 -7.81 -22.84 -24.35
CA LYS A 903 -8.61 -24.06 -24.64
C LYS A 903 -9.01 -24.90 -23.41
N ASN A 904 -9.18 -24.27 -22.25
CA ASN A 904 -9.79 -24.86 -21.07
C ASN A 904 -11.32 -24.87 -21.22
N HIS A 905 -11.98 -25.60 -20.33
CA HIS A 905 -13.42 -25.60 -20.14
C HIS A 905 -13.70 -25.27 -18.67
N PHE A 906 -14.37 -24.14 -18.42
CA PHE A 906 -14.71 -23.65 -17.09
C PHE A 906 -16.14 -23.08 -17.07
N SER A 907 -16.89 -23.22 -15.98
CA SER A 907 -18.19 -22.58 -15.87
C SER A 907 -18.03 -21.05 -15.71
N GLU A 908 -17.51 -20.58 -14.58
CA GLU A 908 -17.25 -19.16 -14.32
C GLU A 908 -15.73 -18.92 -14.21
N LEU A 909 -15.22 -17.93 -14.96
CA LEU A 909 -13.88 -17.37 -14.78
C LEU A 909 -13.98 -15.93 -14.27
N TYR A 910 -13.38 -15.68 -13.11
CA TYR A 910 -13.31 -14.37 -12.48
C TYR A 910 -11.88 -13.82 -12.52
N ILE A 911 -11.74 -12.58 -12.99
CA ILE A 911 -10.44 -11.90 -13.11
C ILE A 911 -10.51 -10.59 -12.32
N TYR A 912 -9.73 -10.48 -11.24
CA TYR A 912 -9.73 -9.36 -10.29
C TYR A 912 -8.40 -8.61 -10.30
N SER A 913 -8.42 -7.28 -10.39
CA SER A 913 -7.25 -6.40 -10.24
C SER A 913 -6.03 -6.85 -11.06
N SER A 914 -6.27 -7.39 -12.25
CA SER A 914 -5.31 -8.16 -13.05
C SER A 914 -5.17 -7.58 -14.45
N SER A 915 -4.02 -7.76 -15.11
CA SER A 915 -3.81 -7.16 -16.44
C SER A 915 -3.03 -8.01 -17.44
N ARG A 916 -3.26 -7.72 -18.74
CA ARG A 916 -2.58 -8.36 -19.90
C ARG A 916 -2.74 -9.89 -20.03
N ASN A 917 -3.57 -10.53 -19.20
CA ASN A 917 -3.86 -11.96 -19.33
C ASN A 917 -4.59 -12.26 -20.66
N ILE A 918 -4.24 -13.38 -21.28
CA ILE A 918 -4.76 -13.84 -22.58
C ILE A 918 -5.68 -15.04 -22.36
N ILE A 919 -6.96 -14.91 -22.68
CA ILE A 919 -7.98 -15.95 -22.55
C ILE A 919 -8.46 -16.31 -23.96
N CYS A 920 -8.05 -17.46 -24.48
CA CYS A 920 -8.18 -17.78 -25.89
C CYS A 920 -8.67 -19.20 -26.23
N ASN A 921 -9.67 -19.29 -27.11
CA ASN A 921 -10.31 -20.52 -27.60
C ASN A 921 -10.84 -21.46 -26.51
N ASN A 922 -11.23 -20.92 -25.34
CA ASN A 922 -11.88 -21.70 -24.29
C ASN A 922 -13.33 -21.98 -24.70
N SER A 923 -13.84 -23.17 -24.43
CA SER A 923 -15.12 -23.68 -24.96
C SER A 923 -16.02 -24.22 -23.85
N GLU A 924 -17.32 -24.28 -24.14
CA GLU A 924 -18.36 -24.77 -23.23
C GLU A 924 -18.54 -23.94 -21.94
N ASN A 925 -17.96 -22.74 -21.90
CA ASN A 925 -18.00 -21.89 -20.70
C ASN A 925 -19.37 -21.23 -20.47
N ARG A 926 -19.67 -20.92 -19.20
CA ARG A 926 -20.85 -20.13 -18.85
C ARG A 926 -20.55 -18.63 -18.89
N CYS A 927 -19.55 -18.15 -18.16
CA CYS A 927 -19.25 -16.71 -18.06
C CYS A 927 -17.76 -16.40 -17.87
N ILE A 928 -17.31 -15.24 -18.37
CA ILE A 928 -16.06 -14.58 -17.97
C ILE A 928 -16.42 -13.21 -17.39
N THR A 929 -16.01 -12.93 -16.15
CA THR A 929 -16.25 -11.65 -15.47
C THR A 929 -14.93 -10.95 -15.16
N LEU A 930 -14.82 -9.69 -15.57
CA LEU A 930 -13.67 -8.83 -15.34
C LEU A 930 -14.02 -7.79 -14.25
N TYR A 931 -13.27 -7.80 -13.15
CA TYR A 931 -13.36 -6.87 -12.03
C TYR A 931 -12.08 -6.03 -11.96
N ASP A 932 -12.21 -4.71 -12.11
CA ASP A 932 -11.13 -3.71 -11.96
C ASP A 932 -9.81 -4.13 -12.64
N SER A 933 -9.94 -4.70 -13.84
CA SER A 933 -8.87 -5.36 -14.59
C SER A 933 -8.71 -4.73 -15.97
N SER A 934 -7.49 -4.65 -16.50
CA SER A 934 -7.20 -3.92 -17.76
C SER A 934 -6.34 -4.72 -18.74
N TYR A 935 -6.34 -4.32 -20.02
CA TYR A 935 -5.57 -4.93 -21.11
C TYR A 935 -5.82 -6.45 -21.35
N ILE A 936 -6.87 -7.02 -20.76
CA ILE A 936 -7.27 -8.42 -20.94
C ILE A 936 -7.58 -8.70 -22.42
N THR A 937 -7.06 -9.82 -22.93
CA THR A 937 -7.22 -10.24 -24.33
C THR A 937 -8.10 -11.49 -24.42
N LEU A 938 -9.25 -11.36 -25.07
CA LEU A 938 -10.31 -12.38 -25.17
C LEU A 938 -10.54 -12.76 -26.64
N ILE A 939 -10.07 -13.93 -27.06
CA ILE A 939 -10.10 -14.35 -28.47
C ILE A 939 -10.73 -15.73 -28.65
N GLY A 940 -11.78 -15.86 -29.48
CA GLY A 940 -12.29 -17.16 -29.91
C GLY A 940 -13.07 -17.95 -28.83
N ASN A 941 -13.45 -17.33 -27.71
CA ASN A 941 -14.14 -18.03 -26.62
C ASN A 941 -15.64 -18.18 -26.92
N ASN A 942 -16.23 -19.31 -26.52
CA ASN A 942 -17.64 -19.63 -26.81
C ASN A 942 -18.45 -19.88 -25.53
N PHE A 943 -19.66 -19.33 -25.50
CA PHE A 943 -20.59 -19.35 -24.37
C PHE A 943 -21.94 -19.98 -24.77
N PRO A 944 -22.09 -21.32 -24.70
CA PRO A 944 -23.38 -21.98 -24.97
C PRO A 944 -24.41 -21.86 -23.83
N SER A 945 -24.03 -21.31 -22.66
CA SER A 945 -24.85 -21.30 -21.45
C SER A 945 -25.27 -19.89 -20.96
N GLY A 946 -25.21 -18.87 -21.84
CA GLY A 946 -25.87 -17.57 -21.63
C GLY A 946 -25.16 -16.54 -20.75
N GLY A 947 -24.12 -16.88 -19.98
CA GLY A 947 -23.43 -15.90 -19.13
C GLY A 947 -22.64 -14.84 -19.90
N GLY A 948 -21.87 -15.25 -20.91
CA GLY A 948 -21.16 -14.33 -21.81
C GLY A 948 -19.94 -13.65 -21.16
N ILE A 949 -19.64 -12.42 -21.60
CA ILE A 949 -18.57 -11.59 -21.01
C ILE A 949 -19.20 -10.48 -20.18
N ILE A 950 -18.76 -10.30 -18.94
CA ILE A 950 -19.20 -9.23 -18.04
C ILE A 950 -18.00 -8.34 -17.69
N ILE A 951 -18.22 -7.03 -17.71
CA ILE A 951 -17.24 -6.02 -17.28
C ILE A 951 -17.80 -5.25 -16.09
N THR A 952 -16.95 -5.05 -15.09
CA THR A 952 -17.22 -4.26 -13.89
C THR A 952 -15.93 -3.59 -13.42
N GLY A 953 -16.02 -2.31 -13.06
CA GLY A 953 -14.93 -1.57 -12.44
C GLY A 953 -15.12 -0.07 -12.50
N GLU A 954 -14.54 0.65 -11.55
CA GLU A 954 -14.83 2.08 -11.31
C GLU A 954 -14.01 3.07 -12.16
N SER A 955 -13.11 2.58 -13.04
CA SER A 955 -12.32 3.40 -13.97
C SER A 955 -12.64 3.12 -15.44
N GLU A 956 -12.41 4.11 -16.32
CA GLU A 956 -12.56 3.98 -17.78
C GLU A 956 -11.63 2.87 -18.35
N GLU A 957 -10.44 2.74 -17.78
CA GLU A 957 -9.40 1.78 -18.19
C GLU A 957 -9.91 0.33 -18.09
N PHE A 958 -10.64 0.02 -17.01
CA PHE A 958 -11.22 -1.30 -16.73
C PHE A 958 -12.37 -1.67 -17.68
N TRP A 959 -12.76 -0.78 -18.59
CA TRP A 959 -13.73 -1.06 -19.64
C TRP A 959 -13.10 -1.05 -21.02
N ASN A 960 -12.24 -0.07 -21.31
CA ASN A 960 -11.87 0.28 -22.69
C ASN A 960 -10.51 -0.27 -23.17
N THR A 961 -9.71 -0.87 -22.29
CA THR A 961 -8.37 -1.38 -22.66
C THR A 961 -8.36 -2.81 -23.23
N HIS A 962 -9.50 -3.51 -23.22
CA HIS A 962 -9.56 -4.91 -23.62
C HIS A 962 -9.45 -5.13 -25.12
N THR A 963 -8.94 -6.29 -25.51
CA THR A 963 -8.95 -6.77 -26.90
C THR A 963 -9.91 -7.95 -27.00
N MET A 964 -11.12 -7.73 -27.54
CA MET A 964 -12.12 -8.79 -27.71
C MET A 964 -12.33 -9.11 -29.20
N VAL A 965 -12.03 -10.33 -29.62
CA VAL A 965 -12.07 -10.75 -31.04
C VAL A 965 -12.73 -12.13 -31.19
N GLN A 966 -13.74 -12.24 -32.05
CA GLN A 966 -14.38 -13.53 -32.40
C GLN A 966 -14.85 -14.35 -31.17
N ASN A 967 -15.38 -13.69 -30.14
CA ASN A 967 -16.08 -14.39 -29.05
C ASN A 967 -17.57 -14.56 -29.41
N TYR A 968 -18.18 -15.67 -28.99
CA TYR A 968 -19.53 -16.07 -29.40
C TYR A 968 -20.39 -16.49 -28.21
N ILE A 969 -21.68 -16.18 -28.25
CA ILE A 969 -22.69 -16.56 -27.26
C ILE A 969 -23.91 -17.11 -27.99
N TYR A 970 -24.35 -18.32 -27.63
CA TYR A 970 -25.34 -19.10 -28.42
C TYR A 970 -25.02 -19.16 -29.93
N GLY A 971 -23.73 -19.14 -30.30
CA GLY A 971 -23.27 -19.08 -31.70
C GLY A 971 -23.38 -17.71 -32.39
N LYS A 972 -24.11 -16.74 -31.82
CA LYS A 972 -24.09 -15.33 -32.26
C LYS A 972 -22.81 -14.64 -31.78
N LYS A 973 -22.36 -13.62 -32.50
CA LYS A 973 -21.12 -12.88 -32.16
C LYS A 973 -21.35 -11.92 -30.98
N ILE A 974 -20.38 -11.83 -30.06
CA ILE A 974 -20.29 -10.75 -29.07
C ILE A 974 -19.66 -9.52 -29.75
N GLU A 975 -20.36 -8.39 -29.74
CA GLU A 975 -19.89 -7.12 -30.28
C GLU A 975 -19.35 -6.21 -29.17
N TYR A 976 -18.03 -6.03 -29.12
CA TYR A 976 -17.33 -5.13 -28.20
C TYR A 976 -16.84 -3.89 -28.95
N PHE A 977 -17.25 -2.71 -28.48
CA PHE A 977 -16.92 -1.42 -29.08
C PHE A 977 -16.21 -0.53 -28.06
N SER A 978 -14.87 -0.49 -28.14
CA SER A 978 -14.01 0.39 -27.33
C SER A 978 -13.52 1.61 -28.11
N ASN A 979 -13.46 2.78 -27.44
CA ASN A 979 -12.80 4.00 -27.93
C ASN A 979 -13.26 4.43 -29.35
N ILE A 980 -14.53 4.20 -29.67
CA ILE A 980 -15.05 4.26 -31.04
C ILE A 980 -16.33 5.07 -31.13
N GLN A 981 -16.56 5.69 -32.28
CA GLN A 981 -17.74 6.49 -32.54
C GLN A 981 -18.40 6.20 -33.89
N ASN A 982 -19.68 6.59 -34.01
CA ASN A 982 -20.47 6.55 -35.25
C ASN A 982 -20.55 5.14 -35.87
N LYS A 983 -21.17 4.19 -35.14
CA LYS A 983 -21.41 2.82 -35.60
C LYS A 983 -22.86 2.42 -35.42
N ILE A 984 -23.30 1.48 -36.26
CA ILE A 984 -24.55 0.75 -36.09
C ILE A 984 -24.14 -0.69 -35.74
N VAL A 985 -24.75 -1.26 -34.70
CA VAL A 985 -24.50 -2.64 -34.28
C VAL A 985 -25.20 -3.61 -35.24
N SER A 986 -24.60 -4.79 -35.45
CA SER A 986 -25.21 -5.84 -36.27
C SER A 986 -26.49 -6.37 -35.60
N GLU A 987 -27.57 -6.51 -36.36
CA GLU A 987 -28.85 -7.05 -35.87
C GLU A 987 -28.72 -8.54 -35.44
N GLU A 988 -27.60 -9.19 -35.80
CA GLU A 988 -27.21 -10.55 -35.39
C GLU A 988 -26.26 -10.61 -34.16
N ALA A 989 -26.10 -9.51 -33.41
CA ALA A 989 -25.32 -9.54 -32.17
C ALA A 989 -26.00 -10.43 -31.10
N GLY A 990 -25.20 -11.26 -30.42
CA GLY A 990 -25.64 -12.08 -29.29
C GLY A 990 -25.46 -11.42 -27.92
N GLN A 991 -24.53 -10.46 -27.84
CA GLN A 991 -24.29 -9.59 -26.71
C GLN A 991 -23.60 -8.33 -27.23
N VAL A 992 -23.87 -7.16 -26.63
CA VAL A 992 -23.26 -5.88 -26.98
C VAL A 992 -22.60 -5.24 -25.76
N ILE A 993 -21.36 -4.78 -25.93
CA ILE A 993 -20.57 -4.15 -24.86
C ILE A 993 -19.94 -2.86 -25.41
N LEU A 994 -20.32 -1.70 -24.85
CA LEU A 994 -19.77 -0.39 -25.16
C LEU A 994 -18.80 0.07 -24.06
N ALA A 995 -17.64 0.61 -24.43
CA ALA A 995 -16.60 1.05 -23.50
C ALA A 995 -15.88 2.32 -23.98
N ASN A 996 -16.17 3.48 -23.38
CA ASN A 996 -15.82 4.80 -23.96
C ASN A 996 -16.19 4.88 -25.46
N ALA A 997 -17.46 4.62 -25.77
CA ALA A 997 -18.00 4.70 -27.13
C ALA A 997 -19.11 5.76 -27.23
N SER A 998 -19.27 6.36 -28.41
CA SER A 998 -20.29 7.39 -28.62
C SER A 998 -20.97 7.39 -29.98
N ASN A 999 -22.21 7.88 -30.05
CA ASN A 999 -23.03 7.84 -31.26
C ASN A 999 -23.11 6.42 -31.86
N ILE A 1000 -23.21 5.41 -31.00
CA ILE A 1000 -23.46 4.01 -31.37
C ILE A 1000 -24.97 3.77 -31.38
N LEU A 1001 -25.48 3.17 -32.45
CA LEU A 1001 -26.88 2.76 -32.60
C LEU A 1001 -27.02 1.25 -32.41
N ILE A 1002 -27.64 0.85 -31.31
CA ILE A 1002 -28.05 -0.52 -30.99
C ILE A 1002 -29.54 -0.64 -31.32
N ARG A 1003 -29.92 -1.46 -32.30
CA ARG A 1003 -31.34 -1.61 -32.67
C ARG A 1003 -31.69 -2.97 -33.26
N ASN A 1004 -32.98 -3.26 -33.32
CA ASN A 1004 -33.57 -4.46 -33.94
C ASN A 1004 -33.11 -5.79 -33.30
N LEU A 1005 -32.41 -5.77 -32.16
CA LEU A 1005 -31.89 -6.97 -31.54
C LEU A 1005 -33.00 -7.79 -30.88
N SER A 1006 -32.89 -9.11 -30.99
CA SER A 1006 -33.65 -10.07 -30.20
C SER A 1006 -32.66 -10.99 -29.50
N ILE A 1007 -32.53 -10.83 -28.18
CA ILE A 1007 -31.59 -11.56 -27.33
C ILE A 1007 -32.33 -12.17 -26.15
N ASN A 1008 -32.22 -13.49 -26.01
CA ASN A 1008 -32.92 -14.28 -25.01
C ASN A 1008 -31.90 -15.01 -24.11
N SER A 1009 -32.19 -15.12 -22.82
CA SER A 1009 -31.43 -15.92 -21.83
C SER A 1009 -29.94 -15.54 -21.70
N VAL A 1010 -29.58 -14.28 -21.97
CA VAL A 1010 -28.22 -13.77 -21.78
C VAL A 1010 -28.14 -12.94 -20.50
N ARG A 1011 -27.17 -13.23 -19.62
CA ARG A 1011 -27.04 -12.64 -18.27
C ARG A 1011 -26.98 -11.11 -18.28
N ARG A 1012 -26.21 -10.52 -19.20
CA ARG A 1012 -26.22 -9.07 -19.52
C ARG A 1012 -26.13 -8.86 -21.04
N PRO A 1013 -27.24 -8.73 -21.79
CA PRO A 1013 -27.21 -8.68 -23.25
C PRO A 1013 -26.71 -7.34 -23.79
N VAL A 1014 -26.91 -6.23 -23.05
CA VAL A 1014 -26.34 -4.91 -23.38
C VAL A 1014 -25.63 -4.33 -22.15
N GLN A 1015 -24.34 -3.98 -22.31
CA GLN A 1015 -23.53 -3.32 -21.29
C GLN A 1015 -22.93 -2.01 -21.86
N ILE A 1016 -22.98 -0.94 -21.08
CA ILE A 1016 -22.58 0.41 -21.50
C ILE A 1016 -21.75 1.05 -20.39
N GLY A 1017 -20.42 1.10 -20.55
CA GLY A 1017 -19.50 1.72 -19.60
C GLY A 1017 -18.81 2.97 -20.15
N PHE A 1018 -18.74 4.03 -19.36
CA PHE A 1018 -18.04 5.29 -19.68
C PHE A 1018 -18.40 5.89 -21.07
N SER A 1019 -19.62 5.64 -21.55
CA SER A 1019 -20.03 5.86 -22.94
C SER A 1019 -21.15 6.92 -23.04
N SER A 1020 -21.21 7.67 -24.14
CA SER A 1020 -22.16 8.78 -24.26
C SER A 1020 -22.85 8.95 -25.61
N HIS A 1021 -24.02 9.57 -25.62
CA HIS A 1021 -24.79 9.86 -26.85
C HIS A 1021 -25.13 8.61 -27.69
N ASN A 1022 -25.22 7.43 -27.08
CA ASN A 1022 -25.61 6.19 -27.75
C ASN A 1022 -27.13 6.04 -27.75
N ILE A 1023 -27.66 5.36 -28.75
CA ILE A 1023 -29.10 5.14 -28.95
C ILE A 1023 -29.37 3.63 -28.95
N ILE A 1024 -30.30 3.18 -28.10
CA ILE A 1024 -30.71 1.80 -27.95
C ILE A 1024 -32.21 1.73 -28.22
N ASP A 1025 -32.58 1.31 -29.43
CA ASP A 1025 -33.92 1.53 -30.01
C ASP A 1025 -34.55 0.26 -30.63
N ASP A 1026 -35.82 -0.06 -30.35
CA ASP A 1026 -36.55 -1.22 -30.93
C ASP A 1026 -35.78 -2.56 -30.75
N ASN A 1027 -35.42 -2.89 -29.50
CA ASN A 1027 -34.81 -4.17 -29.13
C ASN A 1027 -35.70 -4.97 -28.16
N THR A 1028 -35.70 -6.30 -28.31
CA THR A 1028 -36.40 -7.25 -27.44
C THR A 1028 -35.38 -8.05 -26.62
N LEU A 1029 -35.44 -7.92 -25.29
CA LEU A 1029 -34.49 -8.54 -24.35
C LEU A 1029 -35.27 -9.40 -23.33
N ILE A 1030 -35.10 -10.73 -23.37
CA ILE A 1030 -35.93 -11.66 -22.59
C ILE A 1030 -35.08 -12.56 -21.70
N GLY A 1031 -35.47 -12.72 -20.43
CA GLY A 1031 -34.92 -13.77 -19.55
C GLY A 1031 -33.48 -13.56 -19.08
N SER A 1032 -32.99 -12.31 -19.01
CA SER A 1032 -31.62 -12.02 -18.56
C SER A 1032 -31.44 -12.32 -17.07
N GLU A 1033 -30.49 -13.20 -16.73
CA GLU A 1033 -30.26 -13.66 -15.35
C GLU A 1033 -29.88 -12.53 -14.37
N ASP A 1034 -29.21 -11.47 -14.84
CA ASP A 1034 -28.86 -10.28 -14.07
C ASP A 1034 -29.70 -9.09 -14.57
N CYS A 1035 -29.24 -8.38 -15.60
CA CYS A 1035 -29.93 -7.18 -16.08
C CYS A 1035 -29.94 -7.05 -17.60
N GLY A 1036 -31.03 -6.47 -18.14
CA GLY A 1036 -31.25 -6.32 -19.59
C GLY A 1036 -30.33 -5.28 -20.23
N ILE A 1037 -30.35 -4.05 -19.70
CA ILE A 1037 -29.38 -3.00 -20.04
C ILE A 1037 -28.66 -2.55 -18.77
N TYR A 1038 -27.35 -2.76 -18.75
CA TYR A 1038 -26.47 -2.24 -17.71
C TYR A 1038 -25.77 -0.97 -18.19
N ILE A 1039 -25.91 0.13 -17.45
CA ILE A 1039 -25.34 1.45 -17.76
C ILE A 1039 -24.48 1.89 -16.58
N PHE A 1040 -23.18 2.13 -16.81
CA PHE A 1040 -22.20 2.45 -15.78
C PHE A 1040 -21.38 3.68 -16.16
N SER A 1041 -21.30 4.67 -15.25
CA SER A 1041 -20.53 5.91 -15.42
C SER A 1041 -20.74 6.61 -16.79
N SER A 1042 -21.97 6.54 -17.31
CA SER A 1042 -22.28 6.85 -18.71
C SER A 1042 -23.32 7.97 -18.81
N GLU A 1043 -23.29 8.76 -19.89
CA GLU A 1043 -24.08 9.99 -19.97
C GLU A 1043 -24.74 10.31 -21.31
N ASN A 1044 -25.85 11.04 -21.28
CA ASN A 1044 -26.57 11.52 -22.47
C ASN A 1044 -27.02 10.42 -23.46
N ASN A 1045 -27.11 9.16 -23.02
CA ASN A 1045 -27.58 8.04 -23.85
C ASN A 1045 -29.11 7.98 -23.88
N VAL A 1046 -29.69 7.40 -24.94
CA VAL A 1046 -31.13 7.22 -25.14
C VAL A 1046 -31.47 5.73 -25.21
N VAL A 1047 -32.39 5.29 -24.36
CA VAL A 1047 -32.99 3.95 -24.36
C VAL A 1047 -34.46 4.12 -24.72
N SER A 1048 -34.87 3.70 -25.93
CA SER A 1048 -36.21 3.94 -26.49
C SER A 1048 -36.85 2.71 -27.15
N ASN A 1049 -38.18 2.62 -27.11
CA ASN A 1049 -38.95 1.59 -27.83
C ASN A 1049 -38.54 0.12 -27.54
N ASN A 1050 -37.83 -0.16 -26.44
CA ASN A 1050 -37.38 -1.52 -26.11
C ASN A 1050 -38.43 -2.29 -25.34
N SER A 1051 -38.48 -3.62 -25.52
CA SER A 1051 -39.32 -4.54 -24.77
C SER A 1051 -38.44 -5.46 -23.92
N MET A 1052 -38.54 -5.37 -22.59
CA MET A 1052 -37.71 -6.14 -21.66
C MET A 1052 -38.57 -6.94 -20.68
N SER A 1053 -38.36 -8.25 -20.60
CA SER A 1053 -39.18 -9.11 -19.75
C SER A 1053 -38.48 -10.31 -19.12
N GLY A 1054 -38.91 -10.67 -17.90
CA GLY A 1054 -38.41 -11.84 -17.18
C GLY A 1054 -36.96 -11.73 -16.69
N THR A 1055 -36.45 -10.51 -16.45
CA THR A 1055 -35.09 -10.34 -15.92
C THR A 1055 -34.99 -10.72 -14.43
N GLY A 1056 -33.92 -11.44 -14.08
CA GLY A 1056 -33.67 -11.99 -12.74
C GLY A 1056 -33.29 -10.94 -11.69
N SER A 1057 -32.73 -9.81 -12.09
CA SER A 1057 -32.57 -8.63 -11.24
C SER A 1057 -33.26 -7.39 -11.80
N THR A 1058 -32.82 -6.82 -12.92
CA THR A 1058 -33.29 -5.48 -13.36
C THR A 1058 -33.39 -5.32 -14.87
N ALA A 1059 -34.49 -4.78 -15.41
CA ALA A 1059 -34.58 -4.50 -16.84
C ALA A 1059 -33.57 -3.43 -17.29
N VAL A 1060 -33.52 -2.26 -16.63
CA VAL A 1060 -32.48 -1.24 -16.84
C VAL A 1060 -31.83 -0.80 -15.52
N ALA A 1061 -30.53 -1.04 -15.39
CA ALA A 1061 -29.73 -0.69 -14.22
C ALA A 1061 -28.72 0.41 -14.56
N ALA A 1062 -28.89 1.61 -14.01
CA ALA A 1062 -28.03 2.77 -14.27
C ALA A 1062 -27.26 3.21 -13.02
N PHE A 1063 -25.94 3.02 -13.06
CA PHE A 1063 -24.99 3.19 -11.95
C PHE A 1063 -24.03 4.35 -12.24
N TYR A 1064 -23.86 5.29 -11.30
CA TYR A 1064 -23.01 6.50 -11.42
C TYR A 1064 -23.25 7.31 -12.72
N SER A 1065 -24.42 7.20 -13.33
CA SER A 1065 -24.69 7.62 -14.71
C SER A 1065 -25.59 8.87 -14.75
N MET A 1066 -25.40 9.76 -15.74
CA MET A 1066 -26.06 11.07 -15.72
C MET A 1066 -26.71 11.52 -17.03
N SER A 1067 -27.79 12.30 -16.93
CA SER A 1067 -28.48 12.93 -18.07
C SER A 1067 -29.04 11.95 -19.13
N ASN A 1068 -29.09 10.64 -18.86
CA ASN A 1068 -29.62 9.65 -19.80
C ASN A 1068 -31.15 9.73 -19.90
N HIS A 1069 -31.68 9.34 -21.06
CA HIS A 1069 -33.10 9.29 -21.37
C HIS A 1069 -33.56 7.83 -21.48
N ILE A 1070 -34.44 7.38 -20.58
CA ILE A 1070 -35.12 6.09 -20.65
C ILE A 1070 -36.58 6.39 -20.96
N GLN A 1071 -36.99 6.22 -22.21
CA GLN A 1071 -38.31 6.67 -22.65
C GLN A 1071 -39.02 5.72 -23.59
N ASP A 1072 -40.35 5.66 -23.54
CA ASP A 1072 -41.16 4.89 -24.49
C ASP A 1072 -40.80 3.37 -24.51
N ASN A 1073 -40.32 2.77 -23.39
CA ASN A 1073 -39.97 1.34 -23.27
C ASN A 1073 -41.04 0.54 -22.49
N SER A 1074 -41.11 -0.77 -22.72
CA SER A 1074 -41.97 -1.69 -21.96
C SER A 1074 -41.15 -2.61 -21.05
N PHE A 1075 -41.46 -2.59 -19.76
CA PHE A 1075 -40.84 -3.40 -18.70
C PHE A 1075 -41.91 -4.31 -18.10
N MET A 1076 -41.89 -5.60 -18.47
CA MET A 1076 -42.94 -6.59 -18.12
C MET A 1076 -42.38 -7.79 -17.35
N ASP A 1077 -43.03 -8.21 -16.26
CA ASP A 1077 -42.72 -9.47 -15.55
C ASP A 1077 -41.24 -9.59 -15.05
N ASN A 1078 -40.58 -8.48 -14.69
CA ASN A 1078 -39.20 -8.47 -14.18
C ASN A 1078 -39.15 -8.47 -12.65
N PHE A 1079 -38.01 -8.87 -12.06
CA PHE A 1079 -37.78 -8.63 -10.63
C PHE A 1079 -37.77 -7.11 -10.34
N MET A 1080 -37.05 -6.31 -11.14
CA MET A 1080 -37.14 -4.86 -11.11
C MET A 1080 -37.18 -4.24 -12.51
N GLY A 1081 -37.95 -3.15 -12.67
CA GLY A 1081 -37.99 -2.36 -13.91
C GLY A 1081 -36.74 -1.49 -14.07
N VAL A 1082 -36.67 -0.36 -13.35
CA VAL A 1082 -35.55 0.60 -13.44
C VAL A 1082 -34.89 0.83 -12.09
N LEU A 1083 -33.56 0.66 -12.03
CA LEU A 1083 -32.72 0.94 -10.86
C LEU A 1083 -31.76 2.12 -11.14
N LEU A 1084 -31.80 3.16 -10.29
CA LEU A 1084 -30.87 4.30 -10.37
C LEU A 1084 -29.94 4.35 -9.14
N ARG A 1085 -28.69 3.87 -9.26
CA ARG A 1085 -27.71 3.86 -8.16
C ARG A 1085 -26.63 4.94 -8.35
N TYR A 1086 -26.62 5.94 -7.49
CA TYR A 1086 -25.71 7.10 -7.50
C TYR A 1086 -25.72 7.89 -8.84
N SER A 1087 -26.84 7.80 -9.56
CA SER A 1087 -27.07 8.37 -10.89
C SER A 1087 -27.91 9.64 -10.78
N GLU A 1088 -27.68 10.66 -11.62
CA GLU A 1088 -28.33 11.99 -11.50
C GLU A 1088 -28.82 12.59 -12.84
N LYS A 1089 -29.81 13.50 -12.80
CA LYS A 1089 -30.33 14.25 -13.97
C LYS A 1089 -30.96 13.38 -15.08
N ASN A 1090 -31.07 12.08 -14.87
CA ASN A 1090 -31.67 11.15 -15.81
C ASN A 1090 -33.19 11.39 -15.93
N ARG A 1091 -33.76 11.06 -17.09
CA ARG A 1091 -35.17 11.25 -17.40
C ARG A 1091 -35.81 9.91 -17.74
N ILE A 1092 -36.86 9.56 -17.01
CA ILE A 1092 -37.61 8.33 -17.19
C ILE A 1092 -39.05 8.72 -17.52
N MET A 1093 -39.47 8.55 -18.78
CA MET A 1093 -40.77 9.05 -19.24
C MET A 1093 -41.50 8.13 -20.22
N LYS A 1094 -42.83 8.02 -20.13
CA LYS A 1094 -43.66 7.23 -21.06
C LYS A 1094 -43.32 5.74 -21.16
N ASN A 1095 -42.65 5.18 -20.16
CA ASN A 1095 -42.42 3.74 -20.11
C ASN A 1095 -43.64 3.03 -19.51
N ASN A 1096 -43.91 1.80 -19.95
CA ASN A 1096 -44.87 0.91 -19.31
C ASN A 1096 -44.15 0.07 -18.25
N PHE A 1097 -44.54 0.20 -16.99
CA PHE A 1097 -44.15 -0.72 -15.92
C PHE A 1097 -45.32 -1.65 -15.62
N GLN A 1098 -45.17 -2.94 -15.88
CA GLN A 1098 -46.24 -3.94 -15.76
C GLN A 1098 -45.75 -5.24 -15.12
N SER A 1099 -46.51 -5.84 -14.22
CA SER A 1099 -46.22 -7.12 -13.54
C SER A 1099 -44.83 -7.25 -12.86
N ASN A 1100 -44.07 -6.17 -12.72
CA ASN A 1100 -42.73 -6.22 -12.11
C ASN A 1100 -42.85 -6.33 -10.58
N ILE A 1101 -41.97 -7.08 -9.92
CA ILE A 1101 -41.98 -7.21 -8.45
C ILE A 1101 -41.63 -5.86 -7.80
N ILE A 1102 -40.71 -5.09 -8.42
CA ILE A 1102 -40.40 -3.71 -8.08
C ILE A 1102 -40.43 -2.88 -9.37
N HIS A 1103 -41.37 -1.95 -9.53
CA HIS A 1103 -41.42 -1.16 -10.77
C HIS A 1103 -40.17 -0.27 -10.92
N ALA A 1104 -39.76 0.44 -9.86
CA ALA A 1104 -38.53 1.23 -9.85
C ALA A 1104 -37.99 1.48 -8.43
N GLU A 1105 -36.66 1.56 -8.29
CA GLU A 1105 -35.95 1.97 -7.07
C GLU A 1105 -34.77 2.91 -7.38
N PHE A 1106 -34.32 3.67 -6.38
CA PHE A 1106 -33.11 4.47 -6.46
C PHE A 1106 -32.26 4.48 -5.17
N HIS A 1107 -30.98 4.81 -5.32
CA HIS A 1107 -30.03 5.01 -4.23
C HIS A 1107 -29.17 6.26 -4.50
N TYR A 1108 -29.09 7.24 -3.59
CA TYR A 1108 -28.31 8.48 -3.80
C TYR A 1108 -27.41 8.81 -2.60
N THR A 1109 -26.38 9.65 -2.80
CA THR A 1109 -25.52 10.19 -1.72
C THR A 1109 -26.02 11.54 -1.16
N ALA A 1110 -27.09 12.10 -1.74
CA ALA A 1110 -27.65 13.39 -1.37
C ALA A 1110 -29.19 13.41 -1.47
N ALA A 1111 -29.83 14.25 -0.66
CA ALA A 1111 -31.30 14.40 -0.59
C ALA A 1111 -31.95 15.10 -1.81
N LYS A 1112 -31.15 15.48 -2.81
CA LYS A 1112 -31.59 15.97 -4.12
C LYS A 1112 -30.77 15.27 -5.20
N SER A 1113 -31.40 14.37 -5.94
CA SER A 1113 -30.99 14.04 -7.29
C SER A 1113 -31.97 14.70 -8.26
N ASP A 1114 -31.48 15.20 -9.39
CA ASP A 1114 -32.33 15.84 -10.41
C ASP A 1114 -32.98 14.81 -11.36
N ASN A 1115 -33.10 13.54 -10.96
CA ASN A 1115 -33.75 12.50 -11.77
C ASN A 1115 -35.26 12.73 -11.85
N LYS A 1116 -35.83 12.66 -13.07
CA LYS A 1116 -37.23 13.02 -13.32
C LYS A 1116 -38.02 11.85 -13.89
N TRP A 1117 -39.10 11.52 -13.20
CA TRP A 1117 -40.11 10.56 -13.62
C TRP A 1117 -41.33 11.35 -14.12
N ILE A 1118 -41.77 11.11 -15.36
CA ILE A 1118 -42.78 11.93 -16.03
C ILE A 1118 -43.64 11.04 -16.95
N GLN A 1119 -44.94 10.95 -16.71
CA GLN A 1119 -45.89 10.25 -17.61
C GLN A 1119 -45.54 8.79 -17.88
N ASN A 1120 -44.97 8.06 -16.93
CA ASN A 1120 -44.89 6.61 -17.04
C ASN A 1120 -46.23 5.96 -16.67
N TYR A 1121 -46.54 4.82 -17.27
CA TYR A 1121 -47.66 3.97 -16.87
C TYR A 1121 -47.20 2.97 -15.80
N TRP A 1122 -48.04 2.74 -14.78
CA TRP A 1122 -47.77 1.83 -13.67
C TRP A 1122 -49.07 1.09 -13.36
N ASP A 1123 -49.08 -0.24 -13.49
CA ASP A 1123 -50.27 -1.06 -13.22
C ASP A 1123 -50.63 -1.19 -11.73
N ASP A 1124 -49.74 -0.78 -10.82
CA ASP A 1124 -49.99 -0.64 -9.39
C ASP A 1124 -50.50 0.76 -8.97
N TRP A 1125 -50.67 1.71 -9.91
CA TRP A 1125 -51.15 3.06 -9.61
C TRP A 1125 -52.66 3.22 -9.79
N VAL A 1126 -53.33 3.69 -8.74
CA VAL A 1126 -54.81 3.71 -8.63
C VAL A 1126 -55.48 4.97 -9.22
N GLY A 1127 -54.87 5.64 -10.19
CA GLY A 1127 -55.48 6.76 -10.92
C GLY A 1127 -55.64 8.08 -10.15
N PHE A 1128 -54.96 8.27 -9.01
CA PHE A 1128 -55.08 9.51 -8.21
C PHE A 1128 -53.74 10.00 -7.65
N GLY A 1129 -53.38 11.23 -8.02
CA GLY A 1129 -52.19 11.93 -7.52
C GLY A 1129 -50.84 11.37 -8.03
N PRO A 1130 -49.71 11.95 -7.62
CA PRO A 1130 -48.38 11.50 -8.03
C PRO A 1130 -48.11 10.04 -7.63
N LYS A 1131 -47.45 9.27 -8.50
CA LYS A 1131 -46.96 7.94 -8.17
C LYS A 1131 -45.69 8.06 -7.32
N LEU A 1132 -45.75 7.57 -6.08
CA LEU A 1132 -44.58 7.43 -5.21
C LEU A 1132 -43.62 6.37 -5.78
N ILE A 1133 -42.33 6.70 -5.76
CA ILE A 1133 -41.21 5.82 -6.08
C ILE A 1133 -40.33 5.74 -4.84
N SER A 1134 -39.98 4.51 -4.44
CA SER A 1134 -39.18 4.22 -3.26
C SER A 1134 -37.69 4.33 -3.56
N GLY A 1135 -36.89 4.60 -2.53
CA GLY A 1135 -35.44 4.53 -2.63
C GLY A 1135 -34.75 4.89 -1.32
N THR A 1136 -33.43 5.00 -1.38
CA THR A 1136 -32.56 5.20 -0.21
C THR A 1136 -31.59 6.36 -0.43
N ILE A 1137 -31.32 7.16 0.60
CA ILE A 1137 -30.21 8.12 0.62
C ILE A 1137 -29.13 7.72 1.63
N TYR A 1138 -27.87 7.93 1.26
CA TYR A 1138 -26.67 7.66 2.05
C TYR A 1138 -25.95 8.99 2.34
N PRO A 1139 -26.26 9.68 3.44
CA PRO A 1139 -25.61 10.95 3.78
C PRO A 1139 -24.11 10.74 4.01
N LYS A 1140 -23.27 11.68 3.55
CA LYS A 1140 -21.78 11.61 3.62
C LYS A 1140 -21.14 11.35 5.00
N PHE A 1141 -21.92 11.32 6.08
CA PHE A 1141 -21.47 11.15 7.46
C PHE A 1141 -22.13 9.95 8.17
N LEU A 1142 -22.89 9.11 7.46
CA LEU A 1142 -23.62 7.97 8.02
C LEU A 1142 -23.48 6.75 7.11
N SER A 1143 -23.03 5.63 7.68
CA SER A 1143 -22.86 4.35 6.97
C SER A 1143 -24.18 3.69 6.58
N ASN A 1144 -25.22 3.87 7.41
CA ASN A 1144 -26.55 3.35 7.16
C ASN A 1144 -27.37 4.31 6.30
N GLY A 1145 -27.99 3.78 5.24
CA GLY A 1145 -28.90 4.52 4.38
C GLY A 1145 -30.29 4.71 5.00
N PHE A 1146 -30.99 5.77 4.59
CA PHE A 1146 -32.34 6.12 5.04
C PHE A 1146 -33.32 6.07 3.87
N TRP A 1147 -34.52 5.54 4.10
CA TRP A 1147 -35.60 5.56 3.11
C TRP A 1147 -35.95 7.01 2.70
N TRP A 1148 -36.19 7.21 1.41
CA TRP A 1148 -36.47 8.52 0.82
C TRP A 1148 -37.47 8.41 -0.36
N PRO A 1149 -38.42 9.36 -0.51
CA PRO A 1149 -39.36 9.36 -1.61
C PRO A 1149 -38.87 10.14 -2.84
N ASN A 1150 -39.24 9.68 -4.05
CA ASN A 1150 -39.34 10.50 -5.27
C ASN A 1150 -40.70 10.23 -5.94
N PHE A 1151 -41.08 10.96 -6.98
CA PHE A 1151 -42.41 10.88 -7.57
C PHE A 1151 -42.41 11.02 -9.10
N ASP A 1152 -43.26 10.23 -9.77
CA ASP A 1152 -43.80 10.63 -11.08
C ASP A 1152 -44.99 11.56 -10.82
N TRP A 1153 -44.83 12.83 -11.20
CA TRP A 1153 -45.78 13.90 -10.90
C TRP A 1153 -47.01 13.92 -11.80
N ASN A 1154 -47.00 13.15 -12.90
CA ASN A 1154 -48.11 13.10 -13.84
C ASN A 1154 -48.18 11.71 -14.51
N PRO A 1155 -48.51 10.63 -13.77
CA PRO A 1155 -48.56 9.27 -14.31
C PRO A 1155 -49.58 9.12 -15.45
N ALA A 1156 -49.40 8.12 -16.30
CA ALA A 1156 -50.35 7.81 -17.38
C ALA A 1156 -51.52 6.93 -16.87
N GLU A 1157 -52.73 7.23 -17.33
CA GLU A 1157 -53.96 6.48 -16.99
C GLU A 1157 -54.08 5.13 -17.73
N GLU A 1158 -53.45 5.01 -18.89
CA GLU A 1158 -53.48 3.84 -19.79
C GLU A 1158 -52.05 3.54 -20.29
N PRO A 1159 -51.72 2.28 -20.61
CA PRO A 1159 -50.40 1.92 -21.13
C PRO A 1159 -50.17 2.48 -22.54
N PHE A 1160 -48.91 2.82 -22.84
CA PHE A 1160 -48.51 3.30 -24.15
C PHE A 1160 -48.45 2.15 -25.18
N ASP A 1161 -48.90 2.43 -26.41
CA ASP A 1161 -48.79 1.53 -27.57
C ASP A 1161 -47.35 1.50 -28.09
N ILE A 1162 -46.50 0.75 -27.38
CA ILE A 1162 -45.07 0.57 -27.68
C ILE A 1162 -44.93 -0.65 -28.60
N PRO A 1163 -44.30 -0.54 -29.78
CA PRO A 1163 -44.23 -1.63 -30.78
C PRO A 1163 -43.55 -2.91 -30.26
N THR A 1164 -44.33 -3.84 -29.72
CA THR A 1164 -43.84 -5.14 -29.27
C THR A 1164 -43.69 -6.09 -30.45
N ARG A 1165 -42.46 -6.35 -30.87
CA ARG A 1165 -42.16 -7.45 -31.81
C ARG A 1165 -42.44 -8.78 -31.10
N SER A 1166 -43.61 -9.36 -31.37
CA SER A 1166 -44.01 -10.67 -30.84
C SER A 1166 -43.08 -11.76 -31.37
N VAL A 1167 -42.02 -12.06 -30.60
CA VAL A 1167 -41.15 -13.21 -30.86
C VAL A 1167 -41.99 -14.47 -30.72
N LYS A 1168 -42.20 -15.18 -31.82
CA LYS A 1168 -42.68 -16.56 -31.73
C LYS A 1168 -41.62 -17.38 -31.04
N ILE A 1169 -41.99 -18.02 -29.93
CA ILE A 1169 -41.26 -19.14 -29.38
C ILE A 1169 -41.57 -20.34 -30.29
N GLU A 1170 -40.55 -20.86 -30.97
CA GLU A 1170 -40.54 -22.14 -31.70
C GLU A 1170 -39.49 -23.06 -31.07
#